data_AF-A0A2E7MMB0-F1
#
_entry.id   AF-A0A2E7MMB0-F1
#
_cell.length_a   1.000
_cell.length_b   1.000
_cell.length_c   1.000
_cell.angle_alpha   90.00
_cell.angle_beta   90.00
_cell.angle_gamma   90.00
#
_symmetry.space_group_name_H-M   'P 1'
#
loop_
_entity.id
_entity.type
_entity.pdbx_description
1 polymer ?
#
loop_
_entity_poly.entity_id
_entity_poly.type
_entity_poly.pdbx_seq_one_letter_code
_entity_poly.pdbx_strand_id
1 'polypeptide(L)'
;MIRDFYKDRTILLTGATGFLGKGLVAKILRDLPEVAKLYLLIRPQKRPDGTVVSAAERLREDCLANSVFDRFKEEDPRGLELALGKVVALSGDIMAPDLGLEDHVQGLLQEELDLVINSAATVEFDAPLDFSITLNALGPMGLLEFARSCRREVTFLQVSTAYVSGKMSGSIPERPLPLDRTISQMMGTASTAKFFDPQAEIETCQARCRQIREQAASSVQQQAFRQEILDQSHSRRPSAARLEKLIADRSKSWIRHQLVSEGMRRARDYGWNDIYTFTKAMGEQMLVKNHRELPLVIVRPSVIESSLKDPEPGWISGLKVSDPLIVAYGRGLVPNFPARRRSAMDIIPVDLVVNAILGAATRATRGEVPVFQVASSAENPLTNEVLYKNFKSHFHNNPMRGRDGRIPVLREWTFPSRGKFKILFNLKYMYPLSALQWLFKLLPGRLVPAAKKRSLVALKTRLQRVLYYTELFSPYTHLDCRFESSRTQALYESLPVEEQRIFDMDVRQIDWAEYYPNIHLPGLRKHVLKEVVDDDPLLQDVPEEVGVEEKRWHEEENIETLPDLLNLACSRYADRIALQIERDGRWVRYSYRELQQKVAEMASLWQQKGLEPGQCVLLWVGNSPEWVMAYMAASSLGLTVVPLDPHSRAEEIWKLAEFTEARALVTSVFHFEALSEELVAAHRRAGMEFFDLNNSGQAFFPEQGDASSVPLWKQPNIAPEMVASIIFTSGTAAIPRGVQLTHGNFIAGLLGVVEMHQASETDQILSVLPLYHGLEFSGGLLMSILGGATTTYLETVNSREILEAIRTTGTTILLSVPRLLKILAHRVQRLDCSADLATLRLVFSGGGPLSSEICAAYQKLGIKICEGYGLTEAAPIVTVNPADRPRFGSVGTVLPGQEIHIRQFAGAAEGEILVRGANVAMGYLKRPEITAAMMRDGWLHTGDIGYLDPEGYLFITGRCKNMIVTGAGKNVYPDEVEALYRDLPHVSELGVLGVYSARIPGEEIHGVAVIEGGAIDRGEEKKLEDEIRARSHQVSRTLPTYHRIQRLHIWTRPLPRLDGGEVDRAALLDELQLKHQ
;
A
#
# COMPACT_ATOMS: atom_id res chain seq x y z
N MET A 1 0.44 -42.43 -29.30
CA MET A 1 1.87 -42.09 -29.14
C MET A 1 2.09 -41.19 -27.93
N ILE A 2 1.47 -40.00 -27.86
CA ILE A 2 1.60 -39.12 -26.68
C ILE A 2 0.74 -39.69 -25.55
N ARG A 3 -0.56 -39.94 -25.79
CA ARG A 3 -1.45 -40.55 -24.78
C ARG A 3 -0.88 -41.86 -24.23
N ASP A 4 -0.41 -42.74 -25.11
CA ASP A 4 0.22 -44.03 -24.73
C ASP A 4 1.50 -43.84 -23.90
N PHE A 5 2.30 -42.81 -24.20
CA PHE A 5 3.51 -42.53 -23.42
C PHE A 5 3.16 -42.12 -21.99
N TYR A 6 2.13 -41.30 -21.81
CA TYR A 6 1.72 -40.78 -20.50
C TYR A 6 0.82 -41.72 -19.67
N LYS A 7 0.29 -42.77 -20.31
CA LYS A 7 -0.54 -43.78 -19.66
C LYS A 7 0.17 -44.39 -18.46
N ASP A 8 -0.51 -44.43 -17.32
CA ASP A 8 -0.08 -44.99 -16.04
C ASP A 8 1.22 -44.40 -15.47
N ARG A 9 1.69 -43.26 -16.01
CA ARG A 9 2.90 -42.58 -15.51
C ARG A 9 2.62 -41.61 -14.38
N THR A 10 3.60 -41.48 -13.50
CA THR A 10 3.66 -40.47 -12.44
C THR A 10 4.58 -39.33 -12.85
N ILE A 11 4.08 -38.10 -12.77
CA ILE A 11 4.76 -36.91 -13.26
C ILE A 11 5.07 -35.96 -12.10
N LEU A 12 6.31 -35.46 -12.03
CA LEU A 12 6.68 -34.31 -11.20
C LEU A 12 6.81 -33.07 -12.08
N LEU A 13 5.97 -32.07 -11.83
CA LEU A 13 5.99 -30.78 -12.53
C LEU A 13 6.45 -29.67 -11.58
N THR A 14 7.45 -28.91 -12.00
CA THR A 14 7.84 -27.65 -11.33
C THR A 14 7.26 -26.45 -12.08
N GLY A 15 7.07 -25.34 -11.37
CA GLY A 15 6.54 -24.11 -11.98
C GLY A 15 5.04 -24.17 -12.28
N ALA A 16 4.29 -25.06 -11.62
CA ALA A 16 2.86 -25.27 -11.84
C ALA A 16 1.99 -24.01 -11.61
N THR A 17 2.43 -23.10 -10.74
CA THR A 17 1.74 -21.82 -10.47
C THR A 17 2.04 -20.74 -11.53
N GLY A 18 3.03 -20.98 -12.40
CA GLY A 18 3.37 -20.08 -13.51
C GLY A 18 2.42 -20.23 -14.70
N PHE A 19 2.44 -19.25 -15.62
CA PHE A 19 1.56 -19.22 -16.80
C PHE A 19 1.60 -20.51 -17.64
N LEU A 20 2.81 -20.94 -18.05
CA LEU A 20 2.98 -22.17 -18.82
C LEU A 20 2.62 -23.42 -18.00
N GLY A 21 2.94 -23.43 -16.70
CA GLY A 21 2.63 -24.52 -15.79
C GLY A 21 1.12 -24.77 -15.66
N LYS A 22 0.33 -23.69 -15.53
CA LYS A 22 -1.14 -23.77 -15.52
C LYS A 22 -1.70 -24.42 -16.79
N GLY A 23 -1.19 -24.00 -17.96
CA GLY A 23 -1.57 -24.59 -19.24
C GLY A 23 -1.21 -26.08 -19.32
N LEU A 24 -0.02 -26.47 -18.84
CA LEU A 24 0.39 -27.88 -18.76
C LEU A 24 -0.51 -28.69 -17.83
N VAL A 25 -0.80 -28.21 -16.62
CA VAL A 25 -1.69 -28.91 -15.67
C VAL A 25 -3.07 -29.09 -16.29
N ALA A 26 -3.67 -28.03 -16.84
CA ALA A 26 -4.97 -28.11 -17.48
C ALA A 26 -4.99 -29.11 -18.65
N LYS A 27 -3.97 -29.07 -19.53
CA LYS A 27 -3.85 -29.98 -20.68
C LYS A 27 -3.67 -31.44 -20.23
N ILE A 28 -2.83 -31.69 -19.23
CA ILE A 28 -2.60 -33.04 -18.70
C ILE A 28 -3.91 -33.60 -18.12
N LEU A 29 -4.60 -32.82 -17.28
CA LEU A 29 -5.82 -33.30 -16.62
C LEU A 29 -6.97 -33.55 -17.60
N ARG A 30 -7.09 -32.75 -18.66
CA ARG A 30 -8.18 -32.86 -19.63
C ARG A 30 -7.90 -33.91 -20.73
N ASP A 31 -6.70 -33.88 -21.31
CA ASP A 31 -6.39 -34.65 -22.53
C ASP A 31 -5.52 -35.89 -22.27
N LEU A 32 -5.00 -36.06 -21.05
CA LEU A 32 -4.23 -37.24 -20.61
C LEU A 32 -4.85 -37.89 -19.35
N PRO A 33 -6.13 -38.31 -19.40
CA PRO A 33 -6.84 -38.82 -18.24
C PRO A 33 -6.26 -40.14 -17.70
N GLU A 34 -5.43 -40.86 -18.45
CA GLU A 34 -4.76 -42.10 -18.01
C GLU A 34 -3.45 -41.85 -17.24
N VAL A 35 -3.03 -40.59 -17.02
CA VAL A 35 -1.93 -40.28 -16.09
C VAL A 35 -2.29 -40.80 -14.70
N ALA A 36 -1.35 -41.49 -14.05
CA ALA A 36 -1.60 -42.11 -12.75
C ALA A 36 -1.66 -41.04 -11.65
N LYS A 37 -0.64 -40.18 -11.59
CA LYS A 37 -0.51 -39.13 -10.57
C LYS A 37 0.30 -37.94 -11.07
N LEU A 38 -0.09 -36.73 -10.66
CA LEU A 38 0.57 -35.48 -11.00
C LEU A 38 1.03 -34.76 -9.73
N TYR A 39 2.32 -34.84 -9.44
CA TYR A 39 2.97 -34.13 -8.36
C TYR A 39 3.36 -32.72 -8.80
N LEU A 40 2.97 -31.72 -8.02
CA LEU A 40 3.26 -30.32 -8.28
C LEU A 40 4.18 -29.77 -7.19
N LEU A 41 5.44 -29.47 -7.53
CA LEU A 41 6.38 -28.85 -6.59
C LEU A 41 6.03 -27.37 -6.44
N ILE A 42 5.53 -26.99 -5.27
CA ILE A 42 5.05 -25.65 -4.97
C ILE A 42 5.75 -25.13 -3.70
N ARG A 43 6.46 -24.01 -3.86
CA ARG A 43 7.14 -23.32 -2.76
C ARG A 43 6.13 -22.72 -1.79
N PRO A 44 6.17 -23.00 -0.48
CA PRO A 44 5.37 -22.27 0.49
C PRO A 44 5.71 -20.77 0.44
N GLN A 45 4.69 -19.92 0.55
CA GLN A 45 4.88 -18.47 0.50
C GLN A 45 4.61 -17.88 1.87
N LYS A 46 5.54 -17.08 2.38
CA LYS A 46 5.28 -16.29 3.58
C LYS A 46 4.58 -15.00 3.17
N ARG A 47 3.35 -14.78 3.63
CA ARG A 47 2.63 -13.52 3.46
C ARG A 47 3.36 -12.43 4.26
N PRO A 48 3.18 -11.15 3.90
CA PRO A 48 3.78 -10.03 4.63
C PRO A 48 3.43 -9.98 6.12
N ASP A 49 2.27 -10.53 6.50
CA ASP A 49 1.80 -10.73 7.88
C ASP A 49 2.53 -11.84 8.66
N GLY A 50 3.46 -12.55 8.00
CA GLY A 50 4.25 -13.64 8.56
C GLY A 50 3.60 -15.01 8.49
N THR A 51 2.33 -15.11 8.05
CA THR A 51 1.65 -16.40 7.84
C THR A 51 2.27 -17.14 6.66
N VAL A 52 2.32 -18.48 6.73
CA VAL A 52 2.87 -19.31 5.66
C VAL A 52 1.71 -19.94 4.90
N VAL A 53 1.53 -19.52 3.65
CA VAL A 53 0.62 -20.14 2.70
C VAL A 53 1.21 -21.48 2.29
N SER A 54 0.48 -22.54 2.63
CA SER A 54 0.91 -23.90 2.33
C SER A 54 0.92 -24.19 0.82
N ALA A 55 1.69 -25.18 0.39
CA ALA A 55 1.69 -25.62 -1.01
C ALA A 55 0.29 -26.04 -1.52
N ALA A 56 -0.55 -26.63 -0.65
CA ALA A 56 -1.91 -27.03 -0.99
C ALA A 56 -2.88 -25.84 -1.13
N GLU A 57 -2.69 -24.80 -0.31
CA GLU A 57 -3.44 -23.55 -0.43
C GLU A 57 -3.03 -22.80 -1.71
N ARG A 58 -1.72 -22.70 -1.97
CA ARG A 58 -1.20 -22.16 -3.23
C ARG A 58 -1.66 -22.92 -4.47
N LEU A 59 -1.76 -24.26 -4.41
CA LEU A 59 -2.32 -25.03 -5.51
C LEU A 59 -3.76 -24.59 -5.81
N ARG A 60 -4.59 -24.43 -4.77
CA ARG A 60 -5.99 -23.99 -4.91
C ARG A 60 -6.08 -22.55 -5.44
N GLU A 61 -5.38 -21.62 -4.81
CA GLU A 61 -5.47 -20.18 -5.10
C GLU A 61 -4.73 -19.79 -6.38
N ASP A 62 -3.46 -20.20 -6.52
CA ASP A 62 -2.60 -19.71 -7.61
C ASP A 62 -2.80 -20.49 -8.91
N CYS A 63 -3.23 -21.76 -8.85
CA CYS A 63 -3.34 -22.64 -10.03
C CYS A 63 -4.79 -23.01 -10.33
N LEU A 64 -5.48 -23.76 -9.46
CA LEU A 64 -6.79 -24.36 -9.76
C LEU A 64 -7.94 -23.35 -9.85
N ALA A 65 -7.83 -22.19 -9.21
CA ALA A 65 -8.81 -21.10 -9.33
C ALA A 65 -8.67 -20.29 -10.64
N ASN A 66 -7.69 -20.60 -11.50
CA ASN A 66 -7.46 -19.87 -12.74
C ASN A 66 -8.45 -20.26 -13.84
N SER A 67 -8.80 -19.30 -14.70
CA SER A 67 -9.75 -19.48 -15.80
C SER A 67 -9.34 -20.51 -16.85
N VAL A 68 -8.09 -21.00 -16.82
CA VAL A 68 -7.62 -22.10 -17.68
C VAL A 68 -8.48 -23.37 -17.53
N PHE A 69 -9.10 -23.57 -16.38
CA PHE A 69 -9.94 -24.74 -16.08
C PHE A 69 -11.43 -24.52 -16.40
N ASP A 70 -11.86 -23.29 -16.72
CA ASP A 70 -13.29 -22.93 -16.85
C ASP A 70 -13.98 -23.79 -17.91
N ARG A 71 -13.37 -23.94 -19.09
CA ARG A 71 -13.90 -24.78 -20.16
C ARG A 71 -14.04 -26.25 -19.74
N PHE A 72 -13.03 -26.81 -19.07
CA PHE A 72 -13.10 -28.21 -18.62
C PHE A 72 -14.18 -28.37 -17.54
N LYS A 73 -14.31 -27.40 -16.64
CA LYS A 73 -15.35 -27.35 -15.62
C LYS A 73 -16.76 -27.25 -16.24
N GLU A 74 -16.92 -26.53 -17.34
CA GLU A 74 -18.19 -26.40 -18.07
C GLU A 74 -18.53 -27.66 -18.89
N GLU A 75 -17.56 -28.24 -19.59
CA GLU A 75 -17.76 -29.39 -20.47
C GLU A 75 -17.88 -30.73 -19.70
N ASP A 76 -17.08 -30.95 -18.65
CA ASP A 76 -17.08 -32.17 -17.86
C ASP A 76 -16.68 -31.94 -16.38
N PRO A 77 -17.59 -31.40 -15.55
CA PRO A 77 -17.31 -31.12 -14.14
C PRO A 77 -16.92 -32.37 -13.33
N ARG A 78 -17.51 -33.53 -13.64
CA ARG A 78 -17.21 -34.80 -12.95
C ARG A 78 -15.85 -35.33 -13.35
N GLY A 79 -15.50 -35.26 -14.63
CA GLY A 79 -14.17 -35.60 -15.13
C GLY A 79 -13.09 -34.73 -14.50
N LEU A 80 -13.34 -33.42 -14.36
CA LEU A 80 -12.43 -32.51 -13.65
C LEU A 80 -12.23 -32.92 -12.19
N GLU A 81 -13.31 -33.22 -11.45
CA GLU A 81 -13.20 -33.68 -10.05
C GLU A 81 -12.37 -34.96 -9.92
N LEU A 82 -12.62 -35.95 -10.80
CA LEU A 82 -11.85 -37.19 -10.85
C LEU A 82 -10.37 -36.95 -11.22
N ALA A 83 -10.11 -36.05 -12.16
CA ALA A 83 -8.76 -35.70 -12.57
C ALA A 83 -7.99 -34.96 -11.46
N LEU A 84 -8.65 -34.05 -10.72
CA LEU A 84 -8.07 -33.34 -9.59
C LEU A 84 -7.70 -34.28 -8.43
N GLY A 85 -8.42 -35.39 -8.26
CA GLY A 85 -8.06 -36.44 -7.29
C GLY A 85 -6.67 -37.05 -7.51
N LYS A 86 -6.06 -36.85 -8.68
CA LYS A 86 -4.71 -37.33 -9.04
C LYS A 86 -3.61 -36.30 -8.76
N VAL A 87 -3.98 -35.07 -8.41
CA VAL A 87 -3.04 -33.96 -8.24
C VAL A 87 -2.59 -33.89 -6.78
N VAL A 88 -1.28 -33.89 -6.58
CA VAL A 88 -0.68 -33.80 -5.24
C VAL A 88 0.24 -32.60 -5.16
N ALA A 89 -0.08 -31.64 -4.29
CA ALA A 89 0.80 -30.51 -3.98
C ALA A 89 1.96 -30.98 -3.09
N LEU A 90 3.18 -30.79 -3.56
CA LEU A 90 4.40 -31.04 -2.80
C LEU A 90 4.94 -29.71 -2.27
N SER A 91 5.08 -29.60 -0.96
CA SER A 91 5.72 -28.45 -0.32
C SER A 91 7.23 -28.56 -0.48
N GLY A 92 7.81 -27.78 -1.39
CA GLY A 92 9.24 -27.77 -1.66
C GLY A 92 9.69 -26.61 -2.55
N ASP A 93 10.99 -26.39 -2.63
CA ASP A 93 11.62 -25.33 -3.41
C ASP A 93 12.76 -25.92 -4.25
N ILE A 94 12.69 -25.74 -5.56
CA ILE A 94 13.75 -26.17 -6.50
C ILE A 94 15.12 -25.54 -6.16
N MET A 95 15.14 -24.40 -5.49
CA MET A 95 16.36 -23.71 -5.08
C MET A 95 16.95 -24.27 -3.77
N ALA A 96 16.22 -25.12 -3.05
CA ALA A 96 16.69 -25.73 -1.82
C ALA A 96 17.40 -27.07 -2.08
N PRO A 97 18.34 -27.49 -1.20
CA PRO A 97 18.87 -28.85 -1.22
C PRO A 97 17.75 -29.88 -1.17
N ASP A 98 17.90 -30.99 -1.90
CA ASP A 98 16.91 -32.06 -2.01
C ASP A 98 15.48 -31.58 -2.31
N LEU A 99 15.37 -30.48 -3.06
CA LEU A 99 14.13 -29.80 -3.43
C LEU A 99 13.33 -29.27 -2.23
N GLY A 100 13.92 -29.22 -1.04
CA GLY A 100 13.24 -28.87 0.21
C GLY A 100 12.13 -29.84 0.62
N LEU A 101 12.16 -31.08 0.11
CA LEU A 101 11.17 -32.11 0.41
C LEU A 101 11.54 -32.87 1.69
N GLU A 102 10.54 -33.31 2.44
CA GLU A 102 10.73 -34.19 3.59
C GLU A 102 11.18 -35.60 3.15
N ASP A 103 12.04 -36.26 3.93
CA ASP A 103 12.65 -37.56 3.59
C ASP A 103 11.63 -38.62 3.16
N HIS A 104 10.47 -38.66 3.82
CA HIS A 104 9.42 -39.63 3.50
C HIS A 104 8.75 -39.35 2.14
N VAL A 105 8.61 -38.08 1.76
CA VAL A 105 8.09 -37.65 0.46
C VAL A 105 9.11 -37.96 -0.64
N GLN A 106 10.40 -37.71 -0.36
CA GLN A 106 11.48 -38.07 -1.28
C GLN A 106 11.49 -39.57 -1.55
N GLY A 107 11.42 -40.39 -0.49
CA GLY A 107 11.36 -41.85 -0.60
C GLY A 107 10.18 -42.32 -1.45
N LEU A 108 8.98 -41.76 -1.23
CA LEU A 108 7.80 -42.06 -2.05
C LEU A 108 8.05 -41.76 -3.53
N LEU A 109 8.50 -40.54 -3.85
CA LEU A 109 8.76 -40.14 -5.23
C LEU A 109 9.84 -41.00 -5.89
N GLN A 110 10.89 -41.37 -5.16
CA GLN A 110 11.95 -42.24 -5.68
C GLN A 110 11.44 -43.63 -6.11
N GLU A 111 10.33 -44.12 -5.54
CA GLU A 111 9.75 -45.43 -5.92
C GLU A 111 8.88 -45.37 -7.18
N GLU A 112 8.12 -44.28 -7.36
CA GLU A 112 7.02 -44.24 -8.33
C GLU A 112 7.17 -43.21 -9.47
N LEU A 113 8.13 -42.30 -9.40
CA LEU A 113 8.31 -41.24 -10.41
C LEU A 113 8.78 -41.79 -11.75
N ASP A 114 8.13 -41.38 -12.85
CA ASP A 114 8.47 -41.81 -14.22
C ASP A 114 8.90 -40.64 -15.12
N LEU A 115 8.48 -39.40 -14.80
CA LEU A 115 8.76 -38.21 -15.61
C LEU A 115 8.92 -36.95 -14.74
N VAL A 116 9.98 -36.20 -14.99
CA VAL A 116 10.15 -34.82 -14.48
C VAL A 116 9.96 -33.83 -15.61
N ILE A 117 9.05 -32.88 -15.42
CA ILE A 117 8.88 -31.71 -16.29
C ILE A 117 9.34 -30.48 -15.50
N ASN A 118 10.54 -30.00 -15.81
CA ASN A 118 11.05 -28.78 -15.20
C ASN A 118 10.62 -27.55 -16.01
N SER A 119 9.57 -26.88 -15.56
CA SER A 119 9.08 -25.62 -16.15
C SER A 119 9.28 -24.41 -15.22
N ALA A 120 9.98 -24.58 -14.09
CA ALA A 120 10.29 -23.47 -13.19
C ALA A 120 11.23 -22.45 -13.86
N ALA A 121 10.77 -21.21 -13.93
CA ALA A 121 11.53 -20.07 -14.39
C ALA A 121 10.87 -18.78 -13.89
N THR A 122 11.67 -17.72 -13.69
CA THR A 122 11.17 -16.34 -13.71
C THR A 122 11.55 -15.71 -15.05
N VAL A 123 10.66 -14.91 -15.65
CA VAL A 123 10.93 -14.12 -16.87
C VAL A 123 11.31 -12.69 -16.45
N GLU A 124 12.30 -12.60 -15.56
CA GLU A 124 12.89 -11.35 -15.10
C GLU A 124 14.26 -11.15 -15.76
N PHE A 125 14.36 -10.17 -16.66
CA PHE A 125 15.60 -9.89 -17.40
C PHE A 125 16.65 -9.14 -16.56
N ASP A 126 16.30 -8.67 -15.37
CA ASP A 126 17.15 -7.93 -14.44
C ASP A 126 17.08 -8.48 -13.00
N ALA A 127 16.83 -9.79 -12.86
CA ALA A 127 16.89 -10.49 -11.59
C ALA A 127 18.32 -10.51 -11.00
N PRO A 128 18.47 -10.55 -9.66
CA PRO A 128 19.78 -10.69 -9.01
C PRO A 128 20.54 -11.94 -9.48
N LEU A 129 21.83 -11.80 -9.76
CA LEU A 129 22.69 -12.86 -10.32
C LEU A 129 22.62 -14.20 -9.55
N ASP A 130 22.66 -14.14 -8.22
CA ASP A 130 22.62 -15.31 -7.36
C ASP A 130 21.27 -16.03 -7.41
N PHE A 131 20.17 -15.29 -7.38
CA PHE A 131 18.83 -15.83 -7.54
C PHE A 131 18.68 -16.50 -8.91
N SER A 132 19.08 -15.82 -9.99
CA SER A 132 18.98 -16.36 -11.35
C SER A 132 19.82 -17.63 -11.55
N ILE A 133 21.05 -17.68 -11.04
CA ILE A 133 21.88 -18.88 -11.10
C ILE A 133 21.26 -20.04 -10.31
N THR A 134 20.78 -19.74 -9.10
CA THR A 134 20.20 -20.77 -8.23
C THR A 134 18.95 -21.37 -8.89
N LEU A 135 18.06 -20.54 -9.43
CA LEU A 135 16.82 -21.00 -10.06
C LEU A 135 17.05 -21.69 -11.43
N ASN A 136 17.89 -21.12 -12.30
CA ASN A 136 17.98 -21.54 -13.70
C ASN A 136 19.11 -22.53 -14.00
N ALA A 137 20.11 -22.66 -13.13
CA ALA A 137 21.23 -23.57 -13.33
C ALA A 137 21.36 -24.61 -12.23
N LEU A 138 21.40 -24.19 -10.95
CA LEU A 138 21.58 -25.12 -9.83
C LEU A 138 20.32 -25.93 -9.52
N GLY A 139 19.15 -25.30 -9.56
CA GLY A 139 17.87 -25.98 -9.33
C GLY A 139 17.59 -27.13 -10.30
N PRO A 140 17.75 -26.94 -11.63
CA PRO A 140 17.65 -28.03 -12.60
C PRO A 140 18.67 -29.15 -12.35
N MET A 141 19.89 -28.80 -11.92
CA MET A 141 20.89 -29.79 -11.54
C MET A 141 20.47 -30.62 -10.31
N GLY A 142 19.92 -29.97 -9.27
CA GLY A 142 19.35 -30.66 -8.12
C GLY A 142 18.17 -31.58 -8.49
N LEU A 143 17.29 -31.14 -9.40
CA LEU A 143 16.24 -32.00 -9.95
C LEU A 143 16.79 -33.19 -10.74
N LEU A 144 17.85 -32.99 -11.54
CA LEU A 144 18.48 -34.06 -12.30
C LEU A 144 19.14 -35.09 -11.37
N GLU A 145 19.77 -34.64 -10.28
CA GLU A 145 20.32 -35.50 -9.24
C GLU A 145 19.22 -36.27 -8.50
N PHE A 146 18.10 -35.62 -8.20
CA PHE A 146 16.92 -36.27 -7.63
C PHE A 146 16.32 -37.33 -8.57
N ALA A 147 16.15 -37.01 -9.85
CA ALA A 147 15.69 -37.96 -10.86
C ALA A 147 16.61 -39.19 -10.96
N ARG A 148 17.93 -38.99 -10.75
CA ARG A 148 18.91 -40.09 -10.74
C ARG A 148 18.83 -40.98 -9.51
N SER A 149 18.34 -40.45 -8.38
CA SER A 149 18.19 -41.24 -7.15
C SER A 149 16.92 -42.09 -7.13
N CYS A 150 16.02 -41.90 -8.11
CA CYS A 150 14.82 -42.71 -8.28
C CYS A 150 15.16 -44.15 -8.72
N ARG A 151 14.35 -45.11 -8.26
CA ARG A 151 14.51 -46.54 -8.59
C ARG A 151 14.06 -46.87 -10.01
N ARG A 152 13.10 -46.11 -10.54
CA ARG A 152 12.65 -46.22 -11.93
C ARG A 152 13.49 -45.33 -12.83
N GLU A 153 13.50 -45.67 -14.11
CA GLU A 153 14.07 -44.78 -15.11
C GLU A 153 13.17 -43.55 -15.29
N VAL A 154 13.66 -42.39 -14.85
CA VAL A 154 12.95 -41.11 -14.95
C VAL A 154 13.32 -40.43 -16.26
N THR A 155 12.30 -40.09 -17.06
CA THR A 155 12.47 -39.17 -18.19
C THR A 155 12.59 -37.74 -17.67
N PHE A 156 13.55 -36.96 -18.16
CA PHE A 156 13.77 -35.59 -17.74
C PHE A 156 13.52 -34.62 -18.89
N LEU A 157 12.53 -33.73 -18.74
CA LEU A 157 12.26 -32.65 -19.68
C LEU A 157 12.62 -31.31 -19.05
N GLN A 158 13.49 -30.57 -19.73
CA GLN A 158 13.85 -29.20 -19.35
C GLN A 158 13.16 -28.20 -20.28
N VAL A 159 12.37 -27.27 -19.71
CA VAL A 159 11.93 -26.08 -20.43
C VAL A 159 12.98 -24.97 -20.29
N SER A 160 13.53 -24.56 -21.42
CA SER A 160 14.52 -23.49 -21.57
C SER A 160 13.90 -22.32 -22.35
N THR A 161 14.67 -21.60 -23.17
CA THR A 161 14.17 -20.57 -24.08
C THR A 161 14.96 -20.60 -25.40
N ALA A 162 14.33 -20.26 -26.53
CA ALA A 162 15.03 -20.14 -27.82
C ALA A 162 16.15 -19.06 -27.78
N TYR A 163 15.99 -18.06 -26.91
CA TYR A 163 16.95 -16.96 -26.74
C TYR A 163 18.20 -17.32 -25.93
N VAL A 164 18.39 -18.58 -25.51
CA VAL A 164 19.70 -19.04 -25.00
C VAL A 164 20.82 -18.95 -26.04
N SER A 165 20.45 -18.74 -27.30
CA SER A 165 21.34 -18.36 -28.40
C SER A 165 21.92 -16.95 -28.29
N GLY A 166 21.47 -16.14 -27.33
CA GLY A 166 22.03 -14.82 -27.05
C GLY A 166 21.89 -13.86 -28.23
N LYS A 167 23.01 -13.25 -28.64
CA LYS A 167 23.07 -12.27 -29.74
C LYS A 167 23.30 -12.90 -31.12
N MET A 168 23.23 -14.23 -31.25
CA MET A 168 23.35 -14.88 -32.56
C MET A 168 22.20 -14.44 -33.48
N SER A 169 22.54 -14.16 -34.74
CA SER A 169 21.60 -13.72 -35.77
C SER A 169 21.59 -14.68 -36.95
N GLY A 170 20.53 -14.64 -37.76
CA GLY A 170 20.32 -15.60 -38.84
C GLY A 170 19.64 -16.88 -38.34
N SER A 171 19.88 -17.99 -39.03
CA SER A 171 19.29 -19.29 -38.69
C SER A 171 19.93 -19.88 -37.44
N ILE A 172 19.11 -20.27 -36.47
CA ILE A 172 19.52 -20.85 -35.18
C ILE A 172 19.02 -22.30 -35.12
N PRO A 173 19.92 -23.30 -35.15
CA PRO A 173 19.54 -24.70 -35.26
C PRO A 173 19.10 -25.32 -33.92
N GLU A 174 18.31 -26.40 -34.02
CA GLU A 174 17.83 -27.20 -32.88
C GLU A 174 18.91 -28.14 -32.33
N ARG A 175 19.99 -27.55 -31.80
CA ARG A 175 21.12 -28.28 -31.23
C ARG A 175 21.43 -27.85 -29.79
N PRO A 176 21.99 -28.75 -28.96
CA PRO A 176 22.56 -28.39 -27.67
C PRO A 176 23.60 -27.27 -27.81
N LEU A 177 23.68 -26.41 -26.80
CA LEU A 177 24.75 -25.41 -26.75
C LEU A 177 26.13 -26.05 -26.59
N PRO A 178 27.18 -25.48 -27.20
CA PRO A 178 28.55 -25.97 -26.99
C PRO A 178 28.96 -25.81 -25.53
N LEU A 179 29.68 -26.78 -24.97
CA LEU A 179 30.12 -26.74 -23.58
C LEU A 179 31.42 -25.94 -23.38
N ASP A 180 32.17 -25.70 -24.46
CA ASP A 180 33.51 -25.14 -24.49
C ASP A 180 33.58 -23.66 -24.90
N ARG A 181 32.44 -23.09 -25.33
CA ARG A 181 32.40 -21.77 -25.96
C ARG A 181 31.21 -20.93 -25.51
N THR A 182 31.42 -19.62 -25.53
CA THR A 182 30.38 -18.61 -25.34
C THR A 182 29.74 -18.19 -26.65
N ILE A 183 28.61 -17.49 -26.56
CA ILE A 183 27.96 -16.87 -27.74
C ILE A 183 28.90 -15.87 -28.42
N SER A 184 29.63 -15.05 -27.67
CA SER A 184 30.58 -14.10 -28.25
C SER A 184 31.73 -14.80 -28.99
N GLN A 185 32.15 -16.00 -28.54
CA GLN A 185 33.13 -16.81 -29.24
C GLN A 185 32.55 -17.45 -30.51
N MET A 186 31.32 -17.93 -30.46
CA MET A 186 30.60 -18.46 -31.63
C MET A 186 30.41 -17.38 -32.71
N MET A 187 30.19 -16.13 -32.32
CA MET A 187 30.07 -14.98 -33.21
C MET A 187 31.42 -14.43 -33.70
N GLY A 188 32.55 -14.91 -33.16
CA GLY A 188 33.88 -14.37 -33.46
C GLY A 188 34.14 -12.97 -32.91
N THR A 189 33.34 -12.51 -31.94
CA THR A 189 33.44 -11.16 -31.33
C THR A 189 34.11 -11.17 -29.96
N ALA A 190 34.54 -12.33 -29.47
CA ALA A 190 35.18 -12.46 -28.16
C ALA A 190 36.58 -11.80 -28.14
N SER A 191 36.87 -11.06 -27.07
CA SER A 191 38.19 -10.45 -26.85
C SER A 191 39.23 -11.42 -26.28
N THR A 192 38.82 -12.61 -25.82
CA THR A 192 39.72 -13.61 -25.21
C THR A 192 39.51 -14.99 -25.81
N ALA A 193 40.62 -15.71 -26.01
CA ALA A 193 40.65 -17.11 -26.47
C ALA A 193 40.48 -18.13 -25.34
N LYS A 194 40.07 -17.70 -24.13
CA LYS A 194 39.92 -18.60 -22.98
C LYS A 194 38.77 -19.58 -23.20
N PHE A 195 39.01 -20.85 -22.88
CA PHE A 195 37.97 -21.89 -22.85
C PHE A 195 36.87 -21.49 -21.85
N PHE A 196 35.61 -21.63 -22.25
CA PHE A 196 34.46 -21.41 -21.37
C PHE A 196 34.06 -22.75 -20.74
N ASP A 197 33.92 -22.77 -19.41
CA ASP A 197 33.31 -23.91 -18.70
C ASP A 197 32.14 -23.38 -17.86
N PRO A 198 30.89 -23.81 -18.12
CA PRO A 198 29.72 -23.35 -17.38
C PRO A 198 29.83 -23.61 -15.87
N GLN A 199 30.46 -24.72 -15.45
CA GLN A 199 30.63 -25.04 -14.03
C GLN A 199 31.55 -24.04 -13.33
N ALA A 200 32.72 -23.80 -13.92
CA ALA A 200 33.69 -22.83 -13.38
C ALA A 200 33.12 -21.39 -13.40
N GLU A 201 32.30 -21.05 -14.39
CA GLU A 201 31.63 -19.76 -14.47
C GLU A 201 30.55 -19.60 -13.37
N ILE A 202 29.77 -20.64 -13.08
CA ILE A 202 28.80 -20.65 -11.97
C ILE A 202 29.52 -20.43 -10.63
N GLU A 203 30.62 -21.16 -10.39
CA GLU A 203 31.44 -21.00 -9.17
C GLU A 203 32.03 -19.59 -9.05
N THR A 204 32.51 -19.04 -10.16
CA THR A 204 33.00 -17.66 -10.24
C THR A 204 31.91 -16.66 -9.90
N CYS A 205 30.69 -16.86 -10.42
CA CYS A 205 29.55 -16.00 -10.12
C CYS A 205 29.16 -16.10 -8.64
N GLN A 206 29.08 -17.31 -8.07
CA GLN A 206 28.79 -17.48 -6.63
C GLN A 206 29.85 -16.82 -5.75
N ALA A 207 31.14 -16.95 -6.11
CA ALA A 207 32.24 -16.28 -5.40
C ALA A 207 32.09 -14.75 -5.48
N ARG A 208 31.72 -14.21 -6.64
CA ARG A 208 31.47 -12.78 -6.81
C ARG A 208 30.26 -12.30 -5.99
N CYS A 209 29.19 -13.09 -5.93
CA CYS A 209 28.03 -12.77 -5.09
C CYS A 209 28.39 -12.74 -3.60
N ARG A 210 29.23 -13.68 -3.12
CA ARG A 210 29.78 -13.64 -1.75
C ARG A 210 30.62 -12.39 -1.53
N GLN A 211 31.53 -12.07 -2.45
CA GLN A 211 32.38 -10.88 -2.36
C GLN A 211 31.57 -9.58 -2.31
N ILE A 212 30.47 -9.46 -3.07
CA ILE A 212 29.58 -8.29 -3.03
C ILE A 212 28.94 -8.16 -1.65
N ARG A 213 28.47 -9.26 -1.06
CA ARG A 213 27.89 -9.26 0.29
C ARG A 213 28.93 -8.93 1.36
N GLU A 214 30.13 -9.51 1.26
CA GLU A 214 31.25 -9.19 2.15
C GLU A 214 31.67 -7.71 2.03
N GLN A 215 31.69 -7.17 0.81
CA GLN A 215 31.94 -5.74 0.58
C GLN A 215 30.84 -4.89 1.20
N ALA A 216 29.56 -5.25 1.04
CA ALA A 216 28.46 -4.55 1.67
C ALA A 216 28.56 -4.58 3.22
N ALA A 217 29.02 -5.69 3.79
CA ALA A 217 29.23 -5.86 5.22
C ALA A 217 30.53 -5.21 5.73
N SER A 218 31.46 -4.83 4.84
CA SER A 218 32.74 -4.24 5.23
C SER A 218 32.56 -2.91 5.97
N SER A 219 33.44 -2.64 6.93
CA SER A 219 33.39 -1.40 7.72
C SER A 219 33.48 -0.14 6.86
N VAL A 220 34.28 -0.18 5.78
CA VAL A 220 34.43 0.92 4.81
C VAL A 220 33.10 1.22 4.11
N GLN A 221 32.41 0.19 3.61
CA GLN A 221 31.15 0.38 2.87
C GLN A 221 29.99 0.72 3.81
N GLN A 222 29.91 0.10 4.99
CA GLN A 222 28.95 0.45 6.03
C GLN A 222 29.10 1.93 6.44
N GLN A 223 30.33 2.42 6.56
CA GLN A 223 30.60 3.83 6.83
C GLN A 223 30.23 4.73 5.64
N ALA A 224 30.43 4.29 4.40
CA ALA A 224 30.00 5.03 3.22
C ALA A 224 28.47 5.17 3.15
N PHE A 225 27.72 4.08 3.37
CA PHE A 225 26.25 4.12 3.47
C PHE A 225 25.80 5.07 4.58
N ARG A 226 26.46 4.99 5.74
CA ARG A 226 26.21 5.90 6.86
C ARG A 226 26.43 7.36 6.45
N GLN A 227 27.53 7.70 5.78
CA GLN A 227 27.80 9.07 5.34
C GLN A 227 26.81 9.54 4.27
N GLU A 228 26.48 8.72 3.26
CA GLU A 228 25.49 9.09 2.25
C GLU A 228 24.09 9.35 2.85
N ILE A 229 23.68 8.54 3.82
CA ILE A 229 22.42 8.73 4.56
C ILE A 229 22.48 10.04 5.35
N LEU A 230 23.62 10.35 5.98
CA LEU A 230 23.83 11.58 6.73
C LEU A 230 23.86 12.82 5.82
N ASP A 231 24.49 12.73 4.64
CA ASP A 231 24.57 13.82 3.66
C ASP A 231 23.22 14.12 3.01
N GLN A 232 22.40 13.08 2.77
CA GLN A 232 21.02 13.22 2.27
C GLN A 232 20.08 13.77 3.36
N SER A 233 20.44 13.60 4.64
CA SER A 233 19.74 14.23 5.76
C SER A 233 20.22 15.67 5.94
N HIS A 234 19.84 16.56 5.02
CA HIS A 234 20.28 17.97 4.95
C HIS A 234 19.98 18.86 6.17
N SER A 235 19.50 18.32 7.31
CA SER A 235 19.19 19.12 8.51
C SER A 235 19.11 18.38 9.86
N ARG A 236 19.21 17.04 9.96
CA ARG A 236 19.25 16.33 11.27
C ARG A 236 19.86 14.93 11.19
N ARG A 237 20.82 14.60 12.07
CA ARG A 237 21.37 13.23 12.18
C ARG A 237 20.32 12.24 12.75
N PRO A 238 20.02 11.12 12.07
CA PRO A 238 19.06 10.11 12.55
C PRO A 238 19.53 9.42 13.85
N SER A 239 18.58 8.89 14.63
CA SER A 239 18.85 8.09 15.84
C SER A 239 19.66 6.84 15.49
N ALA A 240 20.41 6.27 16.44
CA ALA A 240 21.28 5.11 16.18
C ALA A 240 20.51 3.91 15.59
N ALA A 241 19.35 3.56 16.17
CA ALA A 241 18.51 2.46 15.68
C ALA A 241 17.88 2.74 14.31
N ARG A 242 17.43 3.99 14.04
CA ARG A 242 16.93 4.37 12.70
C ARG A 242 18.05 4.35 11.68
N LEU A 243 19.23 4.84 12.05
CA LEU A 243 20.40 4.84 11.19
C LEU A 243 20.84 3.41 10.86
N GLU A 244 20.82 2.48 11.83
CA GLU A 244 21.08 1.06 11.60
C GLU A 244 20.07 0.44 10.65
N LYS A 245 18.77 0.71 10.82
CA LYS A 245 17.74 0.23 9.88
C LYS A 245 17.95 0.81 8.48
N LEU A 246 18.16 2.12 8.35
CA LEU A 246 18.41 2.77 7.06
C LEU A 246 19.70 2.25 6.39
N ILE A 247 20.74 1.95 7.17
CA ILE A 247 21.96 1.31 6.66
C ILE A 247 21.65 -0.12 6.20
N ALA A 248 20.84 -0.89 6.93
CA ALA A 248 20.43 -2.23 6.52
C ALA A 248 19.61 -2.21 5.22
N ASP A 249 18.63 -1.31 5.11
CA ASP A 249 17.81 -1.15 3.92
C ASP A 249 18.64 -0.66 2.72
N ARG A 250 19.54 0.32 2.94
CA ARG A 250 20.48 0.80 1.93
C ARG A 250 21.45 -0.29 1.48
N SER A 251 21.95 -1.10 2.42
CA SER A 251 22.80 -2.25 2.13
C SER A 251 22.07 -3.28 1.28
N LYS A 252 20.82 -3.62 1.62
CA LYS A 252 19.98 -4.55 0.84
C LYS A 252 19.75 -4.05 -0.59
N SER A 253 19.39 -2.78 -0.74
CA SER A 253 19.19 -2.14 -2.06
C SER A 253 20.48 -2.11 -2.87
N TRP A 254 21.61 -1.73 -2.25
CA TRP A 254 22.91 -1.70 -2.89
C TRP A 254 23.35 -3.10 -3.35
N ILE A 255 23.20 -4.13 -2.52
CA ILE A 255 23.49 -5.52 -2.87
C ILE A 255 22.67 -5.92 -4.10
N ARG A 256 21.35 -5.67 -4.10
CA ARG A 256 20.49 -5.98 -5.25
C ARG A 256 21.02 -5.30 -6.52
N HIS A 257 21.29 -4.00 -6.48
CA HIS A 257 21.79 -3.26 -7.63
C HIS A 257 23.13 -3.80 -8.16
N GLN A 258 24.06 -4.13 -7.27
CA GLN A 258 25.36 -4.71 -7.67
C GLN A 258 25.20 -6.09 -8.32
N LEU A 259 24.36 -6.95 -7.75
CA LEU A 259 24.11 -8.29 -8.28
C LEU A 259 23.45 -8.24 -9.66
N VAL A 260 22.45 -7.37 -9.85
CA VAL A 260 21.81 -7.16 -11.15
C VAL A 260 22.81 -6.62 -12.18
N SER A 261 23.58 -5.59 -11.80
CA SER A 261 24.59 -5.00 -12.69
C SER A 261 25.66 -6.01 -13.10
N GLU A 262 26.15 -6.82 -12.15
CA GLU A 262 27.16 -7.85 -12.42
C GLU A 262 26.62 -8.95 -13.33
N GLY A 263 25.40 -9.42 -13.09
CA GLY A 263 24.74 -10.40 -13.94
C GLY A 263 24.58 -9.92 -15.38
N MET A 264 24.07 -8.70 -15.55
CA MET A 264 23.91 -8.08 -16.87
C MET A 264 25.24 -7.79 -17.56
N ARG A 265 26.29 -7.43 -16.80
CA ARG A 265 27.65 -7.27 -17.34
C ARG A 265 28.17 -8.58 -17.92
N ARG A 266 28.15 -9.66 -17.14
CA ARG A 266 28.62 -10.99 -17.55
C ARG A 266 27.88 -11.51 -18.76
N ALA A 267 26.55 -11.45 -18.75
CA ALA A 267 25.73 -11.84 -19.88
C ALA A 267 26.20 -11.14 -21.17
N ARG A 268 26.38 -9.81 -21.11
CA ARG A 268 26.84 -9.03 -22.28
C ARG A 268 28.25 -9.38 -22.72
N ASP A 269 29.19 -9.56 -21.79
CA ASP A 269 30.59 -9.89 -22.05
C ASP A 269 30.72 -11.23 -22.81
N TYR A 270 29.89 -12.20 -22.43
CA TYR A 270 29.86 -13.51 -23.08
C TYR A 270 28.90 -13.63 -24.28
N GLY A 271 28.20 -12.56 -24.64
CA GLY A 271 27.37 -12.50 -25.85
C GLY A 271 25.90 -12.88 -25.67
N TRP A 272 25.43 -13.08 -24.45
CA TRP A 272 24.01 -13.20 -24.13
C TRP A 272 23.33 -11.83 -24.01
N ASN A 273 21.99 -11.83 -24.08
CA ASN A 273 21.19 -10.60 -24.10
C ASN A 273 21.05 -10.00 -22.69
N ASP A 274 20.83 -10.86 -21.70
CA ASP A 274 20.50 -10.54 -20.31
C ASP A 274 20.82 -11.72 -19.38
N ILE A 275 20.57 -11.53 -18.07
CA ILE A 275 20.84 -12.54 -17.06
C ILE A 275 19.98 -13.80 -17.24
N TYR A 276 18.75 -13.65 -17.72
CA TYR A 276 17.81 -14.77 -17.89
C TYR A 276 18.32 -15.74 -18.96
N THR A 277 18.61 -15.23 -20.16
CA THR A 277 19.14 -16.03 -21.28
C THR A 277 20.51 -16.64 -20.94
N PHE A 278 21.36 -15.89 -20.24
CA PHE A 278 22.67 -16.37 -19.79
C PHE A 278 22.58 -17.54 -18.80
N THR A 279 21.75 -17.42 -17.76
CA THR A 279 21.63 -18.45 -16.73
C THR A 279 20.85 -19.68 -17.21
N LYS A 280 19.85 -19.51 -18.08
CA LYS A 280 19.18 -20.63 -18.77
C LYS A 280 20.14 -21.39 -19.70
N ALA A 281 21.01 -20.68 -20.42
CA ALA A 281 22.04 -21.31 -21.24
C ALA A 281 23.02 -22.14 -20.39
N MET A 282 23.51 -21.59 -19.28
CA MET A 282 24.37 -22.34 -18.36
C MET A 282 23.66 -23.55 -17.75
N GLY A 283 22.40 -23.41 -17.34
CA GLY A 283 21.61 -24.53 -16.84
C GLY A 283 21.45 -25.65 -17.88
N GLU A 284 21.20 -25.29 -19.14
CA GLU A 284 21.13 -26.25 -20.23
C GLU A 284 22.48 -26.97 -20.44
N GLN A 285 23.57 -26.22 -20.53
CA GLN A 285 24.92 -26.78 -20.69
C GLN A 285 25.28 -27.70 -19.53
N MET A 286 24.88 -27.33 -18.30
CA MET A 286 25.09 -28.15 -17.11
C MET A 286 24.29 -29.46 -17.15
N LEU A 287 23.04 -29.42 -17.59
CA LEU A 287 22.23 -30.64 -17.78
C LEU A 287 22.83 -31.55 -18.87
N VAL A 288 23.20 -30.98 -20.02
CA VAL A 288 23.84 -31.73 -21.12
C VAL A 288 25.18 -32.32 -20.69
N LYS A 289 25.95 -31.62 -19.85
CA LYS A 289 27.22 -32.12 -19.31
C LYS A 289 27.01 -33.28 -18.31
N ASN A 290 25.88 -33.29 -17.59
CA ASN A 290 25.69 -34.17 -16.42
C ASN A 290 24.54 -35.18 -16.51
N HIS A 291 23.72 -35.21 -17.57
CA HIS A 291 22.60 -36.16 -17.65
C HIS A 291 23.05 -37.63 -17.68
N ARG A 292 24.27 -37.91 -18.18
CA ARG A 292 24.85 -39.25 -18.30
C ARG A 292 23.93 -40.17 -19.10
N GLU A 293 23.29 -41.14 -18.44
CA GLU A 293 22.37 -42.13 -19.03
C GLU A 293 20.89 -41.83 -18.77
N LEU A 294 20.56 -40.76 -18.03
CA LEU A 294 19.15 -40.37 -17.88
C LEU A 294 18.62 -39.84 -19.22
N PRO A 295 17.42 -40.30 -19.67
CA PRO A 295 16.76 -39.74 -20.83
C PRO A 295 16.48 -38.25 -20.63
N LEU A 296 17.13 -37.38 -21.42
CA LEU A 296 16.97 -35.93 -21.36
C LEU A 296 16.37 -35.41 -22.67
N VAL A 297 15.47 -34.43 -22.57
CA VAL A 297 15.01 -33.61 -23.71
C VAL A 297 14.91 -32.15 -23.27
N ILE A 298 15.24 -31.24 -24.18
CA ILE A 298 15.15 -29.81 -23.95
C ILE A 298 14.13 -29.20 -24.90
N VAL A 299 13.21 -28.40 -24.36
CA VAL A 299 12.25 -27.62 -25.13
C VAL A 299 12.57 -26.13 -24.98
N ARG A 300 12.70 -25.43 -26.10
CA ARG A 300 13.07 -24.02 -26.19
C ARG A 300 11.94 -23.21 -26.83
N PRO A 301 10.93 -22.78 -26.05
CA PRO A 301 9.95 -21.83 -26.55
C PRO A 301 10.57 -20.44 -26.81
N SER A 302 10.04 -19.73 -27.80
CA SER A 302 10.26 -18.29 -27.99
C SER A 302 9.39 -17.47 -27.03
N VAL A 303 9.04 -16.22 -27.36
CA VAL A 303 8.19 -15.40 -26.47
C VAL A 303 6.78 -15.98 -26.43
N ILE A 304 6.41 -16.55 -25.29
CA ILE A 304 5.11 -17.19 -25.10
C ILE A 304 4.04 -16.12 -24.86
N GLU A 305 3.02 -16.12 -25.73
CA GLU A 305 1.85 -15.25 -25.64
C GLU A 305 0.57 -16.08 -25.44
N SER A 306 -0.59 -15.41 -25.47
CA SER A 306 -1.91 -16.04 -25.26
C SER A 306 -2.15 -17.25 -26.17
N SER A 307 -3.02 -18.15 -25.77
CA SER A 307 -3.40 -19.32 -26.57
C SER A 307 -4.00 -18.93 -27.92
N LEU A 308 -3.77 -19.78 -28.92
CA LEU A 308 -4.39 -19.67 -30.23
C LEU A 308 -5.81 -20.25 -30.21
N LYS A 309 -5.98 -21.43 -29.60
CA LYS A 309 -7.26 -22.16 -29.54
C LYS A 309 -7.57 -22.73 -28.16
N ASP A 310 -6.56 -23.22 -27.44
CA ASP A 310 -6.75 -24.10 -26.27
C ASP A 310 -6.12 -23.49 -24.99
N PRO A 311 -6.76 -23.48 -23.81
CA PRO A 311 -8.11 -23.96 -23.46
C PRO A 311 -9.24 -23.21 -24.17
N GLU A 312 -9.06 -21.92 -24.40
CA GLU A 312 -9.90 -21.08 -25.26
C GLU A 312 -9.02 -20.08 -26.02
N PRO A 313 -9.47 -19.52 -27.15
CA PRO A 313 -8.71 -18.50 -27.87
C PRO A 313 -8.44 -17.26 -27.01
N GLY A 314 -7.17 -16.84 -26.92
CA GLY A 314 -6.79 -15.62 -26.21
C GLY A 314 -6.61 -15.79 -24.70
N TRP A 315 -6.68 -17.01 -24.17
CA TRP A 315 -6.37 -17.26 -22.76
C TRP A 315 -4.91 -16.88 -22.44
N ILE A 316 -4.76 -16.09 -21.38
CA ILE A 316 -3.48 -15.58 -20.89
C ILE A 316 -3.57 -15.32 -19.39
N SER A 317 -2.47 -15.44 -18.65
CA SER A 317 -2.44 -15.15 -17.20
C SER A 317 -1.25 -14.24 -16.87
N GLY A 318 -1.55 -12.99 -16.49
CA GLY A 318 -0.56 -11.93 -16.25
C GLY A 318 0.07 -11.39 -17.55
N LEU A 319 0.68 -10.20 -17.48
CA LEU A 319 1.36 -9.61 -18.64
C LEU A 319 2.56 -10.47 -19.09
N LYS A 320 2.76 -10.55 -20.41
CA LYS A 320 3.90 -11.21 -21.05
C LYS A 320 4.92 -10.19 -21.50
N VAL A 321 5.94 -10.66 -22.21
CA VAL A 321 7.10 -9.85 -22.59
C VAL A 321 6.65 -8.68 -23.50
N SER A 322 5.78 -8.90 -24.47
CA SER A 322 5.39 -7.82 -25.40
C SER A 322 4.28 -6.90 -24.88
N ASP A 323 3.40 -7.43 -24.01
CA ASP A 323 2.19 -6.73 -23.56
C ASP A 323 2.42 -5.35 -22.91
N PRO A 324 3.39 -5.14 -21.97
CA PRO A 324 3.60 -3.83 -21.35
C PRO A 324 3.87 -2.74 -22.39
N LEU A 325 4.61 -3.07 -23.44
CA LEU A 325 4.93 -2.15 -24.52
C LEU A 325 3.69 -1.86 -25.38
N ILE A 326 2.90 -2.89 -25.69
CA ILE A 326 1.68 -2.76 -26.49
C ILE A 326 0.62 -1.94 -25.74
N VAL A 327 0.42 -2.19 -24.45
CA VAL A 327 -0.47 -1.41 -23.57
C VAL A 327 0.02 0.03 -23.42
N ALA A 328 1.33 0.24 -23.23
CA ALA A 328 1.89 1.59 -23.16
C ALA A 328 1.73 2.37 -24.47
N TYR A 329 1.77 1.69 -25.62
CA TYR A 329 1.40 2.28 -26.90
C TYR A 329 -0.09 2.65 -26.95
N GLY A 330 -0.99 1.72 -26.61
CA GLY A 330 -2.45 1.94 -26.60
C GLY A 330 -2.88 3.09 -25.69
N ARG A 331 -2.16 3.33 -24.59
CA ARG A 331 -2.35 4.48 -23.69
C ARG A 331 -1.64 5.78 -24.15
N GLY A 332 -1.00 5.79 -25.31
CA GLY A 332 -0.30 6.96 -25.88
C GLY A 332 0.99 7.36 -25.14
N LEU A 333 1.56 6.48 -24.33
CA LEU A 333 2.75 6.76 -23.51
C LEU A 333 4.06 6.66 -24.30
N VAL A 334 4.08 5.84 -25.35
CA VAL A 334 5.27 5.54 -26.15
C VAL A 334 5.15 6.22 -27.52
N PRO A 335 5.66 7.46 -27.68
CA PRO A 335 5.47 8.24 -28.91
C PRO A 335 6.21 7.67 -30.12
N ASN A 336 7.25 6.88 -29.88
CA ASN A 336 8.02 6.14 -30.86
C ASN A 336 8.79 5.03 -30.13
N PHE A 337 9.23 3.99 -30.83
CA PHE A 337 9.95 2.87 -30.23
C PHE A 337 11.09 2.40 -31.14
N PRO A 338 12.33 2.22 -30.64
CA PRO A 338 13.43 1.76 -31.46
C PRO A 338 13.35 0.24 -31.66
N ALA A 339 13.32 -0.18 -32.93
CA ALA A 339 13.39 -1.58 -33.34
C ALA A 339 13.92 -1.66 -34.77
N ARG A 340 14.27 -2.87 -35.24
CA ARG A 340 14.51 -3.11 -36.66
C ARG A 340 13.21 -3.54 -37.34
N ARG A 341 12.72 -2.72 -38.27
CA ARG A 341 11.41 -2.89 -38.94
C ARG A 341 11.13 -4.33 -39.42
N ARG A 342 12.08 -4.93 -40.12
CA ARG A 342 11.94 -6.24 -40.78
C ARG A 342 12.48 -7.41 -39.95
N SER A 343 13.05 -7.16 -38.78
CA SER A 343 13.47 -8.24 -37.88
C SER A 343 12.23 -8.95 -37.33
N ALA A 344 12.30 -10.27 -37.24
CA ALA A 344 11.24 -11.03 -36.58
C ALA A 344 11.30 -10.80 -35.07
N MET A 345 10.12 -10.61 -34.49
CA MET A 345 9.91 -10.77 -33.07
C MET A 345 9.28 -12.15 -32.90
N ASP A 346 10.05 -13.11 -32.41
CA ASP A 346 9.57 -14.49 -32.34
C ASP A 346 8.62 -14.68 -31.17
N ILE A 347 7.36 -14.93 -31.52
CA ILE A 347 6.21 -15.07 -30.64
C ILE A 347 5.56 -16.42 -30.91
N ILE A 348 5.10 -17.08 -29.85
CA ILE A 348 4.48 -18.39 -29.92
C ILE A 348 3.27 -18.48 -28.97
N PRO A 349 2.11 -18.95 -29.43
CA PRO A 349 0.96 -19.21 -28.57
C PRO A 349 1.24 -20.31 -27.52
N VAL A 350 0.77 -20.12 -26.29
CA VAL A 350 1.03 -21.03 -25.16
C VAL A 350 0.55 -22.46 -25.37
N ASP A 351 -0.55 -22.68 -26.09
CA ASP A 351 -1.09 -24.01 -26.39
C ASP A 351 -0.16 -24.83 -27.28
N LEU A 352 0.45 -24.21 -28.29
CA LEU A 352 1.44 -24.89 -29.13
C LEU A 352 2.67 -25.30 -28.30
N VAL A 353 3.07 -24.46 -27.32
CA VAL A 353 4.19 -24.77 -26.41
C VAL A 353 3.84 -25.91 -25.47
N VAL A 354 2.65 -25.88 -24.86
CA VAL A 354 2.15 -26.95 -23.98
C VAL A 354 2.14 -28.28 -24.73
N ASN A 355 1.59 -28.29 -25.94
CA ASN A 355 1.54 -29.48 -26.78
C ASN A 355 2.95 -29.97 -27.15
N ALA A 356 3.84 -29.06 -27.57
CA ALA A 356 5.22 -29.38 -27.90
C ALA A 356 6.00 -29.96 -26.70
N ILE A 357 5.75 -29.48 -25.47
CA ILE A 357 6.34 -30.06 -24.26
C ILE A 357 5.89 -31.51 -24.07
N LEU A 358 4.59 -31.78 -24.18
CA LEU A 358 4.05 -33.12 -24.03
C LEU A 358 4.55 -34.07 -25.15
N GLY A 359 4.62 -33.57 -26.38
CA GLY A 359 5.19 -34.32 -27.50
C GLY A 359 6.68 -34.61 -27.35
N ALA A 360 7.47 -33.61 -26.98
CA ALA A 360 8.92 -33.71 -26.88
C ALA A 360 9.36 -34.69 -25.79
N ALA A 361 8.58 -34.82 -24.70
CA ALA A 361 8.83 -35.82 -23.65
C ALA A 361 8.93 -37.25 -24.21
N THR A 362 8.15 -37.58 -25.25
CA THR A 362 8.18 -38.90 -25.92
C THR A 362 9.48 -39.19 -26.68
N ARG A 363 10.34 -38.18 -26.84
CA ARG A 363 11.56 -38.25 -27.66
C ARG A 363 12.84 -38.14 -26.84
N ALA A 364 12.77 -38.09 -25.51
CA ALA A 364 13.95 -38.06 -24.66
C ALA A 364 14.89 -39.23 -24.95
N THR A 365 16.20 -38.96 -24.99
CA THR A 365 17.21 -40.00 -25.26
C THR A 365 18.32 -39.99 -24.21
N ARG A 366 19.00 -41.13 -24.07
CA ARG A 366 20.20 -41.27 -23.22
C ARG A 366 21.48 -40.74 -23.90
N GLY A 367 21.44 -40.54 -25.22
CA GLY A 367 22.58 -40.21 -26.04
C GLY A 367 22.63 -38.73 -26.37
N GLU A 368 22.57 -38.39 -27.66
CA GLU A 368 22.46 -36.99 -28.08
C GLU A 368 21.16 -36.40 -27.56
N VAL A 369 21.27 -35.33 -26.76
CA VAL A 369 20.13 -34.66 -26.17
C VAL A 369 19.31 -33.97 -27.27
N PRO A 370 18.08 -34.42 -27.55
CA PRO A 370 17.20 -33.75 -28.48
C PRO A 370 16.79 -32.38 -27.93
N VAL A 371 16.86 -31.39 -28.81
CA VAL A 371 16.38 -30.03 -28.56
C VAL A 371 15.24 -29.76 -29.52
N PHE A 372 14.12 -29.27 -28.99
CA PHE A 372 12.96 -28.85 -29.75
C PHE A 372 12.77 -27.34 -29.58
N GLN A 373 12.87 -26.58 -30.66
CA GLN A 373 12.51 -25.16 -30.63
C GLN A 373 11.03 -25.00 -30.95
N VAL A 374 10.32 -24.27 -30.10
CA VAL A 374 8.91 -23.94 -30.31
C VAL A 374 8.82 -22.46 -30.60
N ALA A 375 8.91 -22.14 -31.88
CA ALA A 375 9.17 -20.81 -32.38
C ALA A 375 8.58 -20.65 -33.78
N SER A 376 8.17 -19.43 -34.14
CA SER A 376 7.49 -19.15 -35.40
C SER A 376 8.39 -18.51 -36.46
N SER A 377 9.53 -17.93 -36.09
CA SER A 377 10.29 -17.03 -36.98
C SER A 377 10.91 -17.66 -38.23
N ALA A 378 11.16 -18.98 -38.24
CA ALA A 378 11.67 -19.67 -39.43
C ALA A 378 10.56 -19.98 -40.45
N GLU A 379 9.43 -20.49 -40.00
CA GLU A 379 8.34 -20.97 -40.86
C GLU A 379 7.26 -19.90 -41.13
N ASN A 380 6.92 -19.10 -40.13
CA ASN A 380 5.83 -18.12 -40.19
C ASN A 380 6.19 -16.81 -39.44
N PRO A 381 7.09 -15.99 -40.01
CA PRO A 381 7.70 -14.88 -39.28
C PRO A 381 6.79 -13.68 -39.03
N LEU A 382 6.65 -13.31 -37.75
CA LEU A 382 6.07 -12.04 -37.32
C LEU A 382 7.14 -10.94 -37.25
N THR A 383 7.12 -9.97 -38.16
CA THR A 383 8.05 -8.82 -38.11
C THR A 383 7.55 -7.72 -37.16
N ASN A 384 8.48 -6.92 -36.62
CA ASN A 384 8.13 -5.75 -35.78
C ASN A 384 7.14 -4.79 -36.48
N GLU A 385 7.26 -4.63 -37.81
CA GLU A 385 6.33 -3.81 -38.60
C GLU A 385 4.92 -4.40 -38.65
N VAL A 386 4.80 -5.72 -38.86
CA VAL A 386 3.50 -6.41 -38.90
C VAL A 386 2.85 -6.41 -37.53
N LEU A 387 3.61 -6.72 -36.48
CA LEU A 387 3.15 -6.64 -35.09
C LEU A 387 2.61 -5.24 -34.76
N TYR A 388 3.37 -4.19 -35.10
CA TYR A 388 2.93 -2.81 -34.93
C TYR A 388 1.65 -2.49 -35.68
N LYS A 389 1.52 -2.90 -36.94
CA LYS A 389 0.30 -2.67 -37.73
C LYS A 389 -0.91 -3.36 -37.08
N ASN A 390 -0.74 -4.57 -36.57
CA ASN A 390 -1.83 -5.34 -35.95
C ASN A 390 -2.36 -4.66 -34.68
N PHE A 391 -1.49 -4.31 -33.72
CA PHE A 391 -1.98 -3.63 -32.52
C PHE A 391 -2.40 -2.18 -32.78
N LYS A 392 -1.78 -1.47 -33.74
CA LYS A 392 -2.23 -0.14 -34.16
C LYS A 392 -3.65 -0.20 -34.72
N SER A 393 -3.93 -1.16 -35.60
CA SER A 393 -5.25 -1.38 -36.18
C SER A 393 -6.28 -1.69 -35.09
N HIS A 394 -5.93 -2.58 -34.15
CA HIS A 394 -6.79 -2.89 -33.01
C HIS A 394 -7.12 -1.66 -32.17
N PHE A 395 -6.13 -0.86 -31.76
CA PHE A 395 -6.38 0.34 -30.93
C PHE A 395 -7.02 1.50 -31.70
N HIS A 396 -6.96 1.49 -33.04
CA HIS A 396 -7.73 2.43 -33.85
C HIS A 396 -9.23 2.11 -33.78
N ASN A 397 -9.59 0.83 -33.85
CA ASN A 397 -10.99 0.38 -33.85
C ASN A 397 -11.56 0.21 -32.43
N ASN A 398 -10.70 -0.14 -31.48
CA ASN A 398 -11.00 -0.36 -30.07
C ASN A 398 -10.06 0.51 -29.22
N PRO A 399 -10.24 1.85 -29.17
CA PRO A 399 -9.32 2.71 -28.45
C PRO A 399 -9.33 2.43 -26.95
N MET A 400 -8.15 2.41 -26.34
CA MET A 400 -8.04 2.46 -24.88
C MET A 400 -8.42 3.86 -24.40
N ARG A 401 -9.12 3.95 -23.28
CA ARG A 401 -9.46 5.23 -22.67
C ARG A 401 -8.44 5.58 -21.59
N GLY A 402 -8.03 6.84 -21.55
CA GLY A 402 -7.29 7.39 -20.42
C GLY A 402 -8.17 7.44 -19.17
N ARG A 403 -7.56 7.67 -18.00
CA ARG A 403 -8.28 7.89 -16.74
C ARG A 403 -9.28 9.07 -16.82
N ASP A 404 -9.04 10.02 -17.72
CA ASP A 404 -9.93 11.15 -18.01
C ASP A 404 -11.04 10.83 -19.04
N GLY A 405 -11.21 9.55 -19.39
CA GLY A 405 -12.15 9.06 -20.39
C GLY A 405 -11.78 9.42 -21.85
N ARG A 406 -10.70 10.19 -22.06
CA ARG A 406 -10.28 10.64 -23.39
C ARG A 406 -9.50 9.56 -24.11
N ILE A 407 -9.63 9.54 -25.43
CA ILE A 407 -8.86 8.66 -26.29
C ILE A 407 -7.48 9.31 -26.51
N PRO A 408 -6.37 8.64 -26.15
CA PRO A 408 -5.04 9.19 -26.33
C PRO A 408 -4.69 9.29 -27.82
N VAL A 409 -3.90 10.30 -28.18
CA VAL A 409 -3.40 10.45 -29.55
C VAL A 409 -2.26 9.46 -29.78
N LEU A 410 -2.54 8.42 -30.56
CA LEU A 410 -1.55 7.41 -30.96
C LEU A 410 -0.62 7.96 -32.04
N ARG A 411 0.68 7.97 -31.77
CA ARG A 411 1.71 8.47 -32.71
C ARG A 411 2.28 7.34 -33.56
N GLU A 412 2.69 7.68 -34.77
CA GLU A 412 3.28 6.72 -35.69
C GLU A 412 4.71 6.32 -35.27
N TRP A 413 4.95 5.01 -35.17
CA TRP A 413 6.27 4.48 -34.89
C TRP A 413 7.11 4.44 -36.16
N THR A 414 8.21 5.17 -36.14
CA THR A 414 9.14 5.24 -37.28
C THR A 414 10.28 4.24 -37.17
N PHE A 415 10.41 3.57 -36.02
CA PHE A 415 11.49 2.62 -35.70
C PHE A 415 12.90 3.23 -35.83
N PRO A 416 13.23 4.27 -35.06
CA PRO A 416 14.57 4.87 -35.06
C PRO A 416 15.62 3.90 -34.50
N SER A 417 16.89 4.12 -34.80
CA SER A 417 17.96 3.42 -34.09
C SER A 417 17.97 3.82 -32.62
N ARG A 418 18.36 2.90 -31.71
CA ARG A 418 18.43 3.16 -30.26
C ARG A 418 19.17 4.44 -29.90
N GLY A 419 20.33 4.69 -30.52
CA GLY A 419 21.09 5.92 -30.30
C GLY A 419 20.32 7.18 -30.71
N LYS A 420 19.71 7.19 -31.90
CA LYS A 420 18.90 8.31 -32.38
C LYS A 420 17.67 8.53 -31.49
N PHE A 421 17.01 7.45 -31.06
CA PHE A 421 15.88 7.52 -30.14
C PHE A 421 16.27 8.17 -28.82
N LYS A 422 17.34 7.69 -28.16
CA LYS A 422 17.81 8.22 -26.87
C LYS A 422 18.20 9.69 -26.97
N ILE A 423 18.89 10.08 -28.04
CA ILE A 423 19.24 11.48 -28.29
C ILE A 423 17.99 12.35 -28.45
N LEU A 424 17.07 11.98 -29.36
CA LEU A 424 15.84 12.75 -29.60
C LEU A 424 14.94 12.79 -28.38
N PHE A 425 14.80 11.67 -27.66
CA PHE A 425 14.00 11.56 -26.45
C PHE A 425 14.56 12.43 -25.33
N ASN A 426 15.89 12.40 -25.13
CA ASN A 426 16.53 13.25 -24.12
C ASN A 426 16.43 14.74 -24.48
N LEU A 427 16.72 15.11 -25.73
CA LEU A 427 16.62 16.49 -26.21
C LEU A 427 15.20 17.04 -26.10
N LYS A 428 14.19 16.24 -26.44
CA LYS A 428 12.80 16.68 -26.48
C LYS A 428 12.12 16.64 -25.11
N TYR A 429 12.47 15.68 -24.26
CA TYR A 429 11.77 15.42 -23.01
C TYR A 429 12.68 15.57 -21.77
N MET A 430 13.78 14.83 -21.67
CA MET A 430 14.57 14.77 -20.42
C MET A 430 15.36 16.04 -20.09
N TYR A 431 16.03 16.66 -21.07
CA TYR A 431 16.82 17.88 -20.83
C TYR A 431 15.94 19.10 -20.55
N PRO A 432 14.85 19.38 -21.29
CA PRO A 432 13.93 20.45 -20.93
C PRO A 432 13.35 20.26 -19.52
N LEU A 433 13.00 19.02 -19.16
CA LEU A 433 12.47 18.71 -17.84
C LEU A 433 13.51 18.90 -16.73
N SER A 434 14.76 18.49 -16.97
CA SER A 434 15.87 18.70 -16.01
C SER A 434 16.23 20.17 -15.87
N ALA A 435 16.22 20.93 -16.97
CA ALA A 435 16.42 22.37 -16.95
C ALA A 435 15.28 23.09 -16.21
N LEU A 436 14.04 22.65 -16.40
CA LEU A 436 12.87 23.19 -15.68
C LEU A 436 12.93 22.86 -14.18
N GLN A 437 13.34 21.65 -13.81
CA GLN A 437 13.57 21.26 -12.41
C GLN A 437 14.70 22.08 -11.78
N TRP A 438 15.79 22.32 -12.51
CA TRP A 438 16.89 23.16 -12.06
C TRP A 438 16.46 24.63 -11.91
N LEU A 439 15.73 25.18 -12.87
CA LEU A 439 15.14 26.52 -12.80
C LEU A 439 14.21 26.66 -11.59
N PHE A 440 13.40 25.63 -11.32
CA PHE A 440 12.49 25.60 -10.16
C PHE A 440 13.21 25.48 -8.81
N LYS A 441 14.47 25.02 -8.80
CA LYS A 441 15.34 25.09 -7.61
C LYS A 441 15.95 26.48 -7.42
N LEU A 442 16.14 27.24 -8.49
CA LEU A 442 16.68 28.61 -8.46
C LEU A 442 15.60 29.68 -8.19
N LEU A 443 14.33 29.39 -8.49
CA LEU A 443 13.22 30.30 -8.25
C LEU A 443 12.74 30.24 -6.78
N PRO A 444 12.41 31.38 -6.15
CA PRO A 444 11.76 31.42 -4.85
C PRO A 444 10.50 30.54 -4.82
N GLY A 445 10.33 29.73 -3.77
CA GLY A 445 9.27 28.71 -3.66
C GLY A 445 7.83 29.21 -3.86
N ARG A 446 7.59 30.51 -3.74
CA ARG A 446 6.29 31.17 -3.97
C ARG A 446 5.87 31.25 -5.44
N LEU A 447 6.81 31.18 -6.39
CA LEU A 447 6.54 31.36 -7.82
C LEU A 447 6.20 30.06 -8.56
N VAL A 448 6.40 28.91 -7.92
CA VAL A 448 6.19 27.59 -8.54
C VAL A 448 5.29 26.74 -7.64
N PRO A 449 4.00 26.58 -8.00
CA PRO A 449 3.05 25.77 -7.24
C PRO A 449 3.53 24.33 -6.99
N ALA A 450 3.29 23.80 -5.79
CA ALA A 450 3.68 22.44 -5.41
C ALA A 450 3.07 21.35 -6.33
N ALA A 451 1.85 21.57 -6.84
CA ALA A 451 1.23 20.71 -7.84
C ALA A 451 2.04 20.61 -9.15
N LYS A 452 2.63 21.73 -9.62
CA LYS A 452 3.51 21.71 -10.81
C LYS A 452 4.80 20.94 -10.52
N LYS A 453 5.42 21.09 -9.35
CA LYS A 453 6.62 20.31 -8.96
C LYS A 453 6.31 18.81 -8.94
N ARG A 454 5.19 18.39 -8.33
CA ARG A 454 4.72 16.99 -8.30
C ARG A 454 4.47 16.44 -9.70
N SER A 455 3.72 17.17 -10.53
CA SER A 455 3.43 16.76 -11.91
C SER A 455 4.70 16.55 -12.76
N LEU A 456 5.76 17.34 -12.52
CA LEU A 456 7.03 17.19 -13.23
C LEU A 456 7.83 15.97 -12.77
N VAL A 457 7.77 15.64 -11.47
CA VAL A 457 8.39 14.41 -10.95
C VAL A 457 7.65 13.21 -11.52
N ALA A 458 6.33 13.17 -11.44
CA ALA A 458 5.50 12.09 -12.02
C ALA A 458 5.74 11.94 -13.54
N LEU A 459 5.81 13.05 -14.28
CA LEU A 459 6.13 13.04 -15.70
C LEU A 459 7.55 12.50 -15.97
N LYS A 460 8.54 12.87 -15.13
CA LYS A 460 9.92 12.37 -15.25
C LYS A 460 9.96 10.85 -15.06
N THR A 461 9.33 10.34 -14.00
CA THR A 461 9.25 8.91 -13.71
C THR A 461 8.59 8.16 -14.86
N ARG A 462 7.47 8.68 -15.39
CA ARG A 462 6.79 8.10 -16.55
C ARG A 462 7.69 8.03 -17.79
N LEU A 463 8.43 9.11 -18.08
CA LEU A 463 9.37 9.15 -19.20
C LEU A 463 10.60 8.24 -18.98
N GLN A 464 11.06 8.08 -17.73
CA GLN A 464 12.11 7.15 -17.38
C GLN A 464 11.66 5.70 -17.57
N ARG A 465 10.40 5.36 -17.25
CA ARG A 465 9.82 4.04 -17.54
C ARG A 465 9.82 3.72 -19.05
N VAL A 466 9.52 4.71 -19.90
CA VAL A 466 9.62 4.54 -21.37
C VAL A 466 11.05 4.21 -21.81
N LEU A 467 12.05 4.88 -21.25
CA LEU A 467 13.46 4.57 -21.52
C LEU A 467 13.84 3.19 -20.98
N TYR A 468 13.37 2.80 -19.80
CA TYR A 468 13.60 1.48 -19.23
C TYR A 468 13.05 0.38 -20.14
N TYR A 469 11.78 0.44 -20.56
CA TYR A 469 11.21 -0.55 -21.50
C TYR A 469 11.99 -0.59 -22.82
N THR A 470 12.40 0.57 -23.33
CA THR A 470 13.23 0.64 -24.53
C THR A 470 14.53 -0.15 -24.36
N GLU A 471 15.20 0.00 -23.22
CA GLU A 471 16.47 -0.67 -22.93
C GLU A 471 16.27 -2.17 -22.69
N LEU A 472 15.20 -2.55 -21.98
CA LEU A 472 14.83 -3.93 -21.66
C LEU A 472 14.49 -4.76 -22.90
N PHE A 473 13.68 -4.21 -23.81
CA PHE A 473 13.20 -4.91 -25.00
C PHE A 473 14.12 -4.75 -26.22
N SER A 474 15.05 -3.81 -26.20
CA SER A 474 15.97 -3.56 -27.32
C SER A 474 16.69 -4.79 -27.84
N PRO A 475 17.17 -5.74 -27.01
CA PRO A 475 17.84 -6.94 -27.52
C PRO A 475 16.91 -7.75 -28.44
N TYR A 476 15.66 -7.94 -28.04
CA TYR A 476 14.68 -8.76 -28.76
C TYR A 476 14.14 -8.09 -30.03
N THR A 477 13.99 -6.76 -30.02
CA THR A 477 13.42 -6.02 -31.16
C THR A 477 14.45 -5.62 -32.22
N HIS A 478 15.75 -5.82 -31.95
CA HIS A 478 16.84 -5.56 -32.89
C HIS A 478 17.58 -6.81 -33.35
N LEU A 479 17.41 -7.94 -32.64
CA LEU A 479 17.97 -9.21 -33.04
C LEU A 479 17.19 -9.74 -34.25
N ASP A 480 17.90 -10.08 -35.32
CA ASP A 480 17.30 -10.74 -36.48
C ASP A 480 17.72 -12.21 -36.45
N CYS A 481 17.02 -12.98 -35.63
CA CYS A 481 17.20 -14.42 -35.48
C CYS A 481 16.00 -15.18 -36.07
N ARG A 482 16.27 -16.38 -36.59
CA ARG A 482 15.29 -17.32 -37.12
C ARG A 482 15.51 -18.65 -36.42
N PHE A 483 14.63 -18.99 -35.49
CA PHE A 483 14.71 -20.24 -34.76
C PHE A 483 14.16 -21.37 -35.63
N GLU A 484 15.04 -22.27 -36.07
CA GLU A 484 14.63 -23.46 -36.81
C GLU A 484 13.72 -24.33 -35.93
N SER A 485 12.61 -24.83 -36.45
CA SER A 485 11.64 -25.68 -35.73
C SER A 485 11.44 -27.03 -36.42
N SER A 486 12.43 -27.48 -37.20
CA SER A 486 12.37 -28.69 -38.03
C SER A 486 12.07 -29.99 -37.26
N ARG A 487 12.64 -30.17 -36.06
CA ARG A 487 12.39 -31.32 -35.18
C ARG A 487 11.01 -31.25 -34.56
N THR A 488 10.57 -30.06 -34.12
CA THR A 488 9.20 -29.84 -33.63
C THR A 488 8.18 -30.16 -34.72
N GLN A 489 8.42 -29.70 -35.95
CA GLN A 489 7.57 -29.98 -37.10
C GLN A 489 7.56 -31.48 -37.45
N ALA A 490 8.73 -32.12 -37.52
CA ALA A 490 8.83 -33.54 -37.80
C ALA A 490 8.17 -34.40 -36.70
N LEU A 491 8.24 -33.97 -35.44
CA LEU A 491 7.53 -34.61 -34.34
C LEU A 491 6.01 -34.54 -34.58
N TYR A 492 5.46 -33.35 -34.84
CA TYR A 492 4.04 -33.16 -35.12
C TYR A 492 3.57 -34.00 -36.33
N GLU A 493 4.31 -33.96 -37.42
CA GLU A 493 3.99 -34.72 -38.65
C GLU A 493 4.06 -36.24 -38.44
N SER A 494 4.86 -36.71 -37.48
CA SER A 494 4.92 -38.14 -37.13
C SER A 494 3.77 -38.62 -36.23
N LEU A 495 2.96 -37.72 -35.67
CA LEU A 495 1.82 -38.09 -34.83
C LEU A 495 0.65 -38.61 -35.68
N PRO A 496 -0.13 -39.59 -35.18
CA PRO A 496 -1.41 -39.95 -35.78
C PRO A 496 -2.36 -38.74 -35.88
N VAL A 497 -3.24 -38.73 -36.89
CA VAL A 497 -4.17 -37.60 -37.15
C VAL A 497 -5.02 -37.23 -35.93
N GLU A 498 -5.43 -38.21 -35.13
CA GLU A 498 -6.19 -37.96 -33.90
C GLU A 498 -5.35 -37.22 -32.85
N GLU A 499 -4.08 -37.61 -32.69
CA GLU A 499 -3.14 -36.96 -31.77
C GLU A 499 -2.77 -35.56 -32.27
N GLN A 500 -2.64 -35.35 -33.58
CA GLN A 500 -2.42 -34.02 -34.18
C GLN A 500 -3.56 -33.04 -33.89
N ARG A 501 -4.81 -33.54 -33.78
CA ARG A 501 -5.97 -32.71 -33.43
C ARG A 501 -5.97 -32.26 -31.97
N ILE A 502 -5.48 -33.12 -31.07
CA ILE A 502 -5.47 -32.87 -29.62
C ILE A 502 -4.22 -32.08 -29.22
N PHE A 503 -3.06 -32.48 -29.75
CA PHE A 503 -1.74 -31.91 -29.48
C PHE A 503 -1.22 -31.16 -30.70
N ASP A 504 -1.97 -30.16 -31.13
CA ASP A 504 -1.61 -29.30 -32.26
C ASP A 504 -0.34 -28.49 -31.96
N MET A 505 0.66 -28.58 -32.84
CA MET A 505 1.96 -27.90 -32.73
C MET A 505 2.33 -27.16 -34.01
N ASP A 506 1.43 -27.08 -35.00
CA ASP A 506 1.74 -26.48 -36.30
C ASP A 506 1.73 -24.95 -36.19
N VAL A 507 2.88 -24.31 -36.40
CA VAL A 507 3.02 -22.85 -36.35
C VAL A 507 2.63 -22.16 -37.66
N ARG A 508 2.52 -22.92 -38.76
CA ARG A 508 2.20 -22.37 -40.10
C ARG A 508 0.75 -21.91 -40.19
N GLN A 509 -0.11 -22.41 -39.31
CA GLN A 509 -1.53 -22.05 -39.25
C GLN A 509 -1.79 -20.69 -38.58
N ILE A 510 -0.79 -20.09 -37.93
CA ILE A 510 -0.99 -18.84 -37.20
C ILE A 510 -1.22 -17.72 -38.20
N ASP A 511 -2.46 -17.26 -38.33
CA ASP A 511 -2.76 -16.02 -39.04
C ASP A 511 -2.50 -14.84 -38.08
N TRP A 512 -1.36 -14.16 -38.25
CA TRP A 512 -1.00 -13.02 -37.42
C TRP A 512 -1.99 -11.86 -37.48
N ALA A 513 -2.65 -11.67 -38.62
CA ALA A 513 -3.63 -10.60 -38.83
C ALA A 513 -4.95 -10.89 -38.11
N GLU A 514 -5.24 -12.16 -37.81
CA GLU A 514 -6.36 -12.57 -36.96
C GLU A 514 -5.94 -12.68 -35.49
N TYR A 515 -4.86 -13.40 -35.22
CA TYR A 515 -4.39 -13.72 -33.88
C TYR A 515 -4.19 -12.47 -33.03
N TYR A 516 -3.47 -11.46 -33.51
CA TYR A 516 -3.22 -10.28 -32.67
C TYR A 516 -4.46 -9.44 -32.37
N PRO A 517 -5.15 -8.88 -33.39
CA PRO A 517 -6.22 -7.93 -33.13
C PRO A 517 -7.50 -8.59 -32.60
N ASN A 518 -7.75 -9.87 -32.91
CA ASN A 518 -9.03 -10.52 -32.63
C ASN A 518 -8.94 -11.64 -31.58
N ILE A 519 -7.76 -12.19 -31.30
CA ILE A 519 -7.58 -13.25 -30.29
C ILE A 519 -6.78 -12.74 -29.09
N HIS A 520 -5.51 -12.37 -29.31
CA HIS A 520 -4.57 -12.00 -28.25
C HIS A 520 -4.94 -10.68 -27.56
N LEU A 521 -5.21 -9.59 -28.28
CA LEU A 521 -5.54 -8.30 -27.63
C LEU A 521 -6.90 -8.31 -26.93
N PRO A 522 -7.97 -8.92 -27.48
CA PRO A 522 -9.21 -9.15 -26.75
C PRO A 522 -9.02 -10.08 -25.55
N GLY A 523 -8.23 -11.15 -25.69
CA GLY A 523 -7.87 -12.05 -24.59
C GLY A 523 -7.09 -11.35 -23.48
N LEU A 524 -6.13 -10.50 -23.84
CA LEU A 524 -5.40 -9.62 -22.92
C LEU A 524 -6.36 -8.71 -22.18
N ARG A 525 -7.35 -8.13 -22.86
CA ARG A 525 -8.40 -7.31 -22.21
C ARG A 525 -9.31 -8.12 -21.28
N LYS A 526 -9.68 -9.34 -21.68
CA LYS A 526 -10.60 -10.20 -20.92
C LYS A 526 -9.94 -10.76 -19.67
N HIS A 527 -8.75 -11.34 -19.80
CA HIS A 527 -8.10 -12.14 -18.77
C HIS A 527 -7.10 -11.36 -17.93
N VAL A 528 -6.46 -10.36 -18.54
CA VAL A 528 -5.51 -9.50 -17.85
C VAL A 528 -6.23 -8.21 -17.50
N LEU A 529 -6.41 -7.29 -18.44
CA LEU A 529 -6.85 -5.89 -18.18
C LEU A 529 -8.26 -5.75 -17.57
N LYS A 530 -9.09 -6.80 -17.63
CA LYS A 530 -10.46 -6.87 -17.11
C LYS A 530 -11.29 -5.61 -17.38
N GLU A 531 -11.31 -5.13 -18.64
CA GLU A 531 -12.09 -3.93 -19.02
C GLU A 531 -13.62 -4.19 -19.02
N VAL A 532 -14.22 -4.28 -17.83
CA VAL A 532 -15.61 -3.93 -17.53
C VAL A 532 -15.57 -3.03 -16.28
N VAL A 533 -15.77 -1.72 -16.50
CA VAL A 533 -16.03 -0.63 -15.53
C VAL A 533 -15.10 -0.53 -14.31
N ASP A 534 -14.29 0.54 -14.34
CA ASP A 534 -13.46 1.15 -13.27
C ASP A 534 -12.29 0.33 -12.68
N ASP A 535 -11.15 1.04 -12.62
CA ASP A 535 -9.84 0.67 -12.07
C ASP A 535 -9.10 -0.52 -12.71
N ASP A 536 -8.16 -0.23 -13.61
CA ASP A 536 -7.24 -1.23 -14.20
C ASP A 536 -5.84 -1.16 -13.54
N PRO A 537 -5.53 -2.09 -12.61
CA PRO A 537 -4.25 -2.22 -11.90
C PRO A 537 -3.23 -3.09 -12.64
N LEU A 538 -3.09 -3.02 -13.97
CA LEU A 538 -2.21 -3.96 -14.69
C LEU A 538 -0.98 -3.39 -15.41
N LEU A 539 -0.66 -2.11 -15.26
CA LEU A 539 0.75 -1.66 -15.39
C LEU A 539 1.55 -1.80 -14.08
N GLN A 540 0.96 -2.54 -13.18
CA GLN A 540 1.34 -2.73 -11.81
C GLN A 540 2.10 -4.08 -11.71
N ASP A 541 1.73 -5.12 -12.47
CA ASP A 541 2.33 -6.46 -12.38
C ASP A 541 3.55 -6.71 -13.31
N VAL A 542 4.38 -5.67 -13.50
CA VAL A 542 5.79 -5.87 -13.89
C VAL A 542 6.52 -6.30 -12.60
N PRO A 543 7.39 -7.34 -12.61
CA PRO A 543 7.87 -8.05 -11.42
C PRO A 543 7.97 -7.21 -10.14
N GLU A 544 7.15 -7.60 -9.16
CA GLU A 544 6.78 -6.85 -7.95
C GLU A 544 7.89 -6.63 -6.92
N GLU A 545 9.17 -6.92 -7.21
CA GLU A 545 10.23 -6.79 -6.20
C GLU A 545 11.00 -5.45 -6.20
N VAL A 546 10.66 -4.50 -7.08
CA VAL A 546 11.31 -3.16 -7.07
C VAL A 546 10.32 -2.02 -6.75
N GLY A 547 9.02 -2.33 -6.61
CA GLY A 547 7.98 -1.28 -6.67
C GLY A 547 6.85 -1.36 -5.65
N VAL A 548 6.92 -2.20 -4.60
CA VAL A 548 5.84 -2.23 -3.58
C VAL A 548 5.67 -0.84 -2.92
N GLU A 549 6.76 -0.07 -2.80
CA GLU A 549 6.65 1.33 -2.43
C GLU A 549 6.07 2.17 -3.58
N GLU A 550 6.58 2.20 -4.81
CA GLU A 550 6.07 3.12 -5.87
C GLU A 550 4.63 2.87 -6.37
N LYS A 551 4.10 1.63 -6.36
CA LYS A 551 2.70 1.31 -6.73
C LYS A 551 1.70 2.00 -5.81
N ARG A 552 1.98 1.91 -4.50
CA ARG A 552 1.15 2.48 -3.43
C ARG A 552 0.93 3.98 -3.66
N TRP A 553 1.95 4.68 -4.15
CA TRP A 553 1.94 6.14 -4.32
C TRP A 553 1.13 6.56 -5.56
N HIS A 554 1.03 5.76 -6.62
CA HIS A 554 0.33 6.13 -7.87
C HIS A 554 -1.20 6.01 -7.84
N GLU A 555 -1.75 5.23 -6.91
CA GLU A 555 -3.19 5.09 -6.70
C GLU A 555 -3.67 5.91 -5.50
N GLU A 556 -2.82 6.10 -4.47
CA GLU A 556 -3.02 7.13 -3.43
C GLU A 556 -3.03 8.56 -4.04
N GLU A 557 -2.30 8.79 -5.15
CA GLU A 557 -2.30 10.03 -5.94
C GLU A 557 -3.62 10.35 -6.68
N ASN A 558 -4.54 9.39 -6.75
CA ASN A 558 -5.82 9.49 -7.49
C ASN A 558 -7.04 9.67 -6.57
N ILE A 559 -6.85 9.58 -5.24
CA ILE A 559 -7.92 9.79 -4.27
C ILE A 559 -8.10 11.29 -4.13
N GLU A 560 -9.27 11.82 -4.48
CA GLU A 560 -9.58 13.23 -4.28
C GLU A 560 -10.75 13.42 -3.29
N THR A 561 -11.55 12.37 -3.07
CA THR A 561 -12.71 12.40 -2.18
C THR A 561 -12.80 11.22 -1.20
N LEU A 562 -13.66 11.34 -0.18
CA LEU A 562 -13.92 10.26 0.79
C LEU A 562 -14.59 9.03 0.14
N PRO A 563 -15.53 9.20 -0.82
CA PRO A 563 -16.02 8.07 -1.61
C PRO A 563 -14.93 7.37 -2.43
N ASP A 564 -13.99 8.11 -3.03
CA ASP A 564 -12.86 7.51 -3.76
C ASP A 564 -12.01 6.65 -2.83
N LEU A 565 -11.74 7.14 -1.61
CA LEU A 565 -11.01 6.40 -0.58
C LEU A 565 -11.71 5.08 -0.23
N LEU A 566 -13.02 5.12 0.00
CA LEU A 566 -13.81 3.93 0.31
C LEU A 566 -13.82 2.95 -0.87
N ASN A 567 -14.08 3.43 -2.08
CA ASN A 567 -14.11 2.60 -3.29
C ASN A 567 -12.75 1.92 -3.54
N LEU A 568 -11.65 2.66 -3.39
CA LEU A 568 -10.30 2.12 -3.48
C LEU A 568 -10.07 1.02 -2.42
N ALA A 569 -10.40 1.28 -1.16
CA ALA A 569 -10.24 0.31 -0.08
C ALA A 569 -11.08 -0.96 -0.32
N CYS A 570 -12.34 -0.81 -0.74
CA CYS A 570 -13.23 -1.92 -1.05
C CYS A 570 -12.75 -2.75 -2.25
N SER A 571 -12.19 -2.11 -3.28
CA SER A 571 -11.61 -2.82 -4.43
C SER A 571 -10.39 -3.68 -4.04
N ARG A 572 -9.57 -3.20 -3.10
CA ARG A 572 -8.32 -3.85 -2.68
C ARG A 572 -8.51 -4.89 -1.58
N TYR A 573 -9.40 -4.63 -0.63
CA TYR A 573 -9.50 -5.36 0.63
C TYR A 573 -10.88 -5.96 0.87
N ALA A 574 -11.66 -6.20 -0.20
CA ALA A 574 -13.08 -6.59 -0.16
C ALA A 574 -13.43 -7.61 0.94
N ASP A 575 -12.66 -8.69 1.07
CA ASP A 575 -12.97 -9.80 1.97
C ASP A 575 -12.31 -9.67 3.37
N ARG A 576 -11.55 -8.60 3.62
CA ARG A 576 -10.99 -8.29 4.95
C ARG A 576 -12.05 -7.65 5.84
N ILE A 577 -11.96 -7.90 7.14
CA ILE A 577 -12.80 -7.23 8.13
C ILE A 577 -12.40 -5.76 8.22
N ALA A 578 -13.32 -4.87 7.89
CA ALA A 578 -13.16 -3.43 7.98
C ALA A 578 -13.50 -2.92 9.38
N LEU A 579 -14.66 -3.35 9.90
CA LEU A 579 -15.25 -2.82 11.13
C LEU A 579 -15.74 -3.97 12.01
N GLN A 580 -15.52 -3.87 13.32
CA GLN A 580 -16.05 -4.84 14.27
C GLN A 580 -16.42 -4.21 15.62
N ILE A 581 -17.39 -4.82 16.29
CA ILE A 581 -17.84 -4.46 17.63
C ILE A 581 -18.33 -5.73 18.35
N GLU A 582 -18.12 -5.81 19.65
CA GLU A 582 -18.72 -6.86 20.47
C GLU A 582 -20.07 -6.38 21.02
N ARG A 583 -21.13 -7.17 20.82
CA ARG A 583 -22.48 -6.95 21.34
C ARG A 583 -23.01 -8.23 21.95
N ASP A 584 -23.54 -8.17 23.17
CA ASP A 584 -24.10 -9.34 23.89
C ASP A 584 -23.15 -10.57 23.91
N GLY A 585 -21.84 -10.32 24.05
CA GLY A 585 -20.80 -11.36 24.08
C GLY A 585 -20.51 -12.02 22.72
N ARG A 586 -20.90 -11.38 21.60
CA ARG A 586 -20.64 -11.84 20.23
C ARG A 586 -20.02 -10.75 19.39
N TRP A 587 -19.03 -11.12 18.58
CA TRP A 587 -18.44 -10.22 17.59
C TRP A 587 -19.37 -10.04 16.39
N VAL A 588 -19.80 -8.81 16.17
CA VAL A 588 -20.41 -8.35 14.92
C VAL A 588 -19.28 -7.79 14.06
N ARG A 589 -19.13 -8.31 12.84
CA ARG A 589 -18.03 -7.97 11.93
C ARG A 589 -18.59 -7.64 10.56
N TYR A 590 -18.01 -6.63 9.93
CA TYR A 590 -18.31 -6.22 8.57
C TYR A 590 -17.02 -6.21 7.77
N SER A 591 -16.98 -7.00 6.71
CA SER A 591 -15.95 -6.92 5.68
C SER A 591 -16.02 -5.58 4.93
N TYR A 592 -14.96 -5.20 4.21
CA TYR A 592 -15.00 -4.03 3.33
C TYR A 592 -16.10 -4.14 2.27
N ARG A 593 -16.38 -5.36 1.79
CA ARG A 593 -17.50 -5.66 0.89
C ARG A 593 -18.85 -5.39 1.54
N GLU A 594 -19.08 -5.90 2.75
CA GLU A 594 -20.32 -5.68 3.50
C GLU A 594 -20.49 -4.20 3.90
N LEU A 595 -19.40 -3.52 4.24
CA LEU A 595 -19.39 -2.07 4.46
C LEU A 595 -19.88 -1.33 3.21
N GLN A 596 -19.35 -1.63 2.04
CA GLN A 596 -19.77 -1.00 0.79
C GLN A 596 -21.24 -1.28 0.47
N GLN A 597 -21.71 -2.51 0.71
CA GLN A 597 -23.12 -2.88 0.54
C GLN A 597 -24.02 -2.06 1.46
N LYS A 598 -23.67 -1.93 2.75
CA LYS A 598 -24.45 -1.14 3.73
C LYS A 598 -24.46 0.35 3.40
N VAL A 599 -23.32 0.88 2.96
CA VAL A 599 -23.22 2.26 2.47
C VAL A 599 -24.13 2.47 1.27
N ALA A 600 -24.15 1.55 0.31
CA ALA A 600 -25.01 1.65 -0.87
C ALA A 600 -26.51 1.51 -0.54
N GLU A 601 -26.87 0.64 0.40
CA GLU A 601 -28.25 0.49 0.89
C GLU A 601 -28.75 1.80 1.54
N MET A 602 -27.98 2.39 2.46
CA MET A 602 -28.31 3.66 3.10
C MET A 602 -28.37 4.81 2.09
N ALA A 603 -27.37 4.91 1.20
CA ALA A 603 -27.32 5.96 0.20
C ALA A 603 -28.54 5.89 -0.75
N SER A 604 -28.96 4.68 -1.15
CA SER A 604 -30.16 4.51 -1.95
C SER A 604 -31.42 4.96 -1.24
N LEU A 605 -31.60 4.55 0.01
CA LEU A 605 -32.77 4.93 0.78
C LEU A 605 -32.85 6.45 0.96
N TRP A 606 -31.74 7.08 1.32
CA TRP A 606 -31.66 8.51 1.56
C TRP A 606 -31.89 9.33 0.28
N GLN A 607 -31.36 8.86 -0.86
CA GLN A 607 -31.63 9.45 -2.17
C GLN A 607 -33.12 9.36 -2.55
N GLN A 608 -33.79 8.24 -2.24
CA GLN A 608 -35.24 8.07 -2.49
C GLN A 608 -36.10 8.98 -1.62
N LYS A 609 -35.66 9.28 -0.39
CA LYS A 609 -36.29 10.26 0.49
C LYS A 609 -35.97 11.72 0.11
N GLY A 610 -35.32 11.94 -1.03
CA GLY A 610 -35.14 13.27 -1.63
C GLY A 610 -33.94 14.05 -1.07
N LEU A 611 -32.98 13.36 -0.44
CA LEU A 611 -31.73 14.01 -0.04
C LEU A 611 -30.84 14.26 -1.28
N GLU A 612 -30.41 15.51 -1.44
CA GLU A 612 -29.65 15.99 -2.60
C GLU A 612 -28.26 16.50 -2.21
N PRO A 613 -27.26 16.41 -3.12
CA PRO A 613 -25.90 16.86 -2.84
C PRO A 613 -25.83 18.31 -2.31
N GLY A 614 -24.97 18.54 -1.31
CA GLY A 614 -24.78 19.84 -0.65
C GLY A 614 -25.74 20.12 0.51
N GLN A 615 -26.77 19.29 0.73
CA GLN A 615 -27.64 19.40 1.89
C GLN A 615 -26.95 18.88 3.17
N CYS A 616 -27.31 19.45 4.32
CA CYS A 616 -26.75 19.04 5.62
C CYS A 616 -27.53 17.87 6.23
N VAL A 617 -26.80 16.90 6.80
CA VAL A 617 -27.37 15.80 7.58
C VAL A 617 -26.69 15.76 8.95
N LEU A 618 -27.50 15.80 10.01
CA LEU A 618 -27.01 15.64 11.38
C LEU A 618 -26.79 14.16 11.68
N LEU A 619 -25.64 13.83 12.27
CA LEU A 619 -25.32 12.48 12.74
C LEU A 619 -25.11 12.53 14.26
N TRP A 620 -26.14 12.14 15.01
CA TRP A 620 -26.19 12.26 16.46
C TRP A 620 -26.29 10.88 17.12
N VAL A 621 -25.15 10.22 17.29
CA VAL A 621 -25.04 8.87 17.84
C VAL A 621 -23.58 8.56 18.18
N GLY A 622 -23.36 7.66 19.13
CA GLY A 622 -22.02 7.23 19.55
C GLY A 622 -21.27 6.43 18.48
N ASN A 623 -19.99 6.16 18.75
CA ASN A 623 -19.13 5.40 17.86
C ASN A 623 -19.66 3.97 17.64
N SER A 624 -19.80 3.57 16.39
CA SER A 624 -20.13 2.19 16.02
C SER A 624 -19.76 1.92 14.55
N PRO A 625 -19.77 0.65 14.09
CA PRO A 625 -19.67 0.35 12.67
C PRO A 625 -20.73 1.07 11.82
N GLU A 626 -21.96 1.16 12.33
CA GLU A 626 -23.07 1.81 11.64
C GLU A 626 -22.84 3.33 11.50
N TRP A 627 -22.18 3.98 12.47
CA TRP A 627 -21.79 5.39 12.36
C TRP A 627 -20.95 5.62 11.10
N VAL A 628 -19.99 4.73 10.83
CA VAL A 628 -19.13 4.80 9.64
C VAL A 628 -19.95 4.59 8.37
N MET A 629 -20.86 3.61 8.37
CA MET A 629 -21.74 3.35 7.23
C MET A 629 -22.58 4.58 6.88
N ALA A 630 -23.20 5.22 7.88
CA ALA A 630 -23.99 6.43 7.68
C ALA A 630 -23.16 7.61 7.20
N TYR A 631 -21.98 7.84 7.79
CA TYR A 631 -21.10 8.91 7.36
C TYR A 631 -20.66 8.73 5.91
N MET A 632 -20.26 7.51 5.54
CA MET A 632 -19.81 7.19 4.19
C MET A 632 -20.97 7.20 3.19
N ALA A 633 -22.18 6.81 3.57
CA ALA A 633 -23.38 6.94 2.74
C ALA A 633 -23.71 8.40 2.43
N ALA A 634 -23.70 9.26 3.46
CA ALA A 634 -23.90 10.70 3.27
C ALA A 634 -22.81 11.31 2.37
N SER A 635 -21.55 10.97 2.64
CA SER A 635 -20.40 11.40 1.83
C SER A 635 -20.53 10.96 0.37
N SER A 636 -21.01 9.74 0.13
CA SER A 636 -21.19 9.17 -1.21
C SER A 636 -22.35 9.83 -1.97
N LEU A 637 -23.34 10.37 -1.26
CA LEU A 637 -24.40 11.22 -1.82
C LEU A 637 -23.99 12.69 -1.99
N GLY A 638 -22.80 13.08 -1.54
CA GLY A 638 -22.35 14.48 -1.55
C GLY A 638 -23.06 15.34 -0.52
N LEU A 639 -23.63 14.74 0.52
CA LEU A 639 -24.25 15.43 1.65
C LEU A 639 -23.17 15.94 2.60
N THR A 640 -23.43 17.07 3.26
CA THR A 640 -22.56 17.62 4.28
C THR A 640 -22.92 17.02 5.64
N VAL A 641 -22.01 16.22 6.20
CA VAL A 641 -22.23 15.55 7.50
C VAL A 641 -21.91 16.49 8.64
N VAL A 642 -22.87 16.64 9.57
CA VAL A 642 -22.73 17.39 10.82
C VAL A 642 -22.70 16.39 11.97
N PRO A 643 -21.52 15.87 12.34
CA PRO A 643 -21.43 14.91 13.42
C PRO A 643 -21.52 15.63 14.78
N LEU A 644 -22.28 15.05 15.71
CA LEU A 644 -22.61 15.65 17.00
C LEU A 644 -22.24 14.76 18.17
N ASP A 645 -22.01 15.36 19.33
CA ASP A 645 -21.79 14.62 20.57
C ASP A 645 -23.08 13.88 20.96
N PRO A 646 -23.06 12.55 21.17
CA PRO A 646 -24.23 11.80 21.62
C PRO A 646 -24.80 12.31 22.96
N HIS A 647 -24.01 12.99 23.79
CA HIS A 647 -24.45 13.56 25.06
C HIS A 647 -25.02 14.98 24.94
N SER A 648 -24.99 15.60 23.76
CA SER A 648 -25.65 16.90 23.53
C SER A 648 -27.14 16.82 23.84
N ARG A 649 -27.69 17.91 24.38
CA ARG A 649 -29.12 17.94 24.74
C ARG A 649 -29.98 18.14 23.50
N ALA A 650 -31.20 17.62 23.54
CA ALA A 650 -32.17 17.74 22.45
C ALA A 650 -32.35 19.20 21.97
N GLU A 651 -32.39 20.19 22.88
CA GLU A 651 -32.52 21.59 22.51
C GLU A 651 -31.32 22.14 21.72
N GLU A 652 -30.13 21.60 21.94
CA GLU A 652 -28.92 21.96 21.20
C GLU A 652 -28.96 21.37 19.80
N ILE A 653 -29.46 20.13 19.67
CA ILE A 653 -29.63 19.47 18.37
C ILE A 653 -30.56 20.28 17.48
N TRP A 654 -31.69 20.76 18.01
CA TRP A 654 -32.63 21.59 17.23
C TRP A 654 -32.02 22.92 16.79
N LYS A 655 -31.30 23.61 17.68
CA LYS A 655 -30.59 24.85 17.31
C LYS A 655 -29.57 24.62 16.20
N LEU A 656 -28.86 23.50 16.25
CA LEU A 656 -27.89 23.15 15.21
C LEU A 656 -28.58 22.73 13.91
N ALA A 657 -29.71 22.03 13.97
CA ALA A 657 -30.51 21.68 12.80
C ALA A 657 -31.01 22.93 12.07
N GLU A 658 -31.57 23.90 12.80
CA GLU A 658 -31.99 25.19 12.25
C GLU A 658 -30.80 26.00 11.70
N PHE A 659 -29.70 26.06 12.46
CA PHE A 659 -28.52 26.83 12.07
C PHE A 659 -27.86 26.30 10.80
N THR A 660 -27.79 24.97 10.65
CA THR A 660 -27.21 24.28 9.48
C THR A 660 -28.20 24.05 8.35
N GLU A 661 -29.47 24.39 8.54
CA GLU A 661 -30.56 24.11 7.58
C GLU A 661 -30.60 22.61 7.21
N ALA A 662 -30.47 21.76 8.22
CA ALA A 662 -30.37 20.33 8.02
C ALA A 662 -31.65 19.73 7.40
N ARG A 663 -31.44 18.79 6.48
CA ARG A 663 -32.50 18.05 5.77
C ARG A 663 -32.75 16.68 6.34
N ALA A 664 -31.84 16.15 7.15
CA ALA A 664 -32.10 14.94 7.90
C ALA A 664 -31.38 14.89 9.24
N LEU A 665 -31.95 14.11 10.16
CA LEU A 665 -31.32 13.66 11.40
C LEU A 665 -31.17 12.14 11.38
N VAL A 666 -29.93 11.67 11.48
CA VAL A 666 -29.58 10.26 11.64
C VAL A 666 -29.18 10.04 13.09
N THR A 667 -29.90 9.17 13.79
CA THR A 667 -29.70 8.94 15.23
C THR A 667 -30.17 7.53 15.62
N SER A 668 -29.98 7.12 16.87
CA SER A 668 -30.54 5.86 17.38
C SER A 668 -31.93 6.06 17.97
N VAL A 669 -32.72 4.99 18.06
CA VAL A 669 -34.05 4.99 18.72
C VAL A 669 -34.01 5.67 20.10
N PHE A 670 -33.00 5.34 20.91
CA PHE A 670 -32.84 5.90 22.25
C PHE A 670 -32.74 7.44 22.27
N HIS A 671 -31.94 8.01 21.36
CA HIS A 671 -31.78 9.47 21.27
C HIS A 671 -33.01 10.11 20.61
N PHE A 672 -33.64 9.43 19.66
CA PHE A 672 -34.85 9.90 19.00
C PHE A 672 -36.02 10.04 19.99
N GLU A 673 -36.20 9.06 20.89
CA GLU A 673 -37.23 9.09 21.94
C GLU A 673 -37.02 10.22 22.97
N ALA A 674 -35.81 10.76 23.09
CA ALA A 674 -35.52 11.92 23.94
C ALA A 674 -35.97 13.25 23.31
N LEU A 675 -36.39 13.26 22.04
CA LEU A 675 -36.87 14.44 21.34
C LEU A 675 -38.36 14.71 21.64
N SER A 676 -38.74 15.98 21.72
CA SER A 676 -40.16 16.37 21.82
C SER A 676 -40.92 15.99 20.55
N GLU A 677 -42.00 15.21 20.69
CA GLU A 677 -42.88 14.81 19.58
C GLU A 677 -43.42 16.03 18.79
N GLU A 678 -43.74 17.12 19.49
CA GLU A 678 -44.25 18.34 18.88
C GLU A 678 -43.23 18.98 17.95
N LEU A 679 -41.96 19.01 18.37
CA LEU A 679 -40.85 19.55 17.59
C LEU A 679 -40.48 18.63 16.42
N VAL A 680 -40.49 17.31 16.63
CA VAL A 680 -40.30 16.33 15.55
C VAL A 680 -41.36 16.51 14.47
N ALA A 681 -42.64 16.62 14.85
CA ALA A 681 -43.73 16.84 13.91
C ALA A 681 -43.62 18.20 13.18
N ALA A 682 -43.14 19.25 13.86
CA ALA A 682 -42.90 20.55 13.25
C ALA A 682 -41.79 20.51 12.19
N HIS A 683 -40.64 19.90 12.49
CA HIS A 683 -39.51 19.78 11.57
C HIS A 683 -39.80 18.84 10.41
N ARG A 684 -40.58 17.76 10.64
CA ARG A 684 -41.07 16.90 9.55
C ARG A 684 -41.97 17.66 8.58
N ARG A 685 -42.88 18.51 9.09
CA ARG A 685 -43.70 19.42 8.24
C ARG A 685 -42.86 20.43 7.47
N ALA A 686 -41.69 20.80 7.98
CA ALA A 686 -40.70 21.62 7.29
C ALA A 686 -39.83 20.84 6.28
N GLY A 687 -40.05 19.53 6.13
CA GLY A 687 -39.34 18.68 5.17
C GLY A 687 -38.00 18.15 5.65
N MET A 688 -37.83 17.93 6.96
CA MET A 688 -36.69 17.21 7.54
C MET A 688 -37.03 15.72 7.71
N GLU A 689 -36.14 14.85 7.26
CA GLU A 689 -36.24 13.40 7.39
C GLU A 689 -35.54 12.88 8.66
N PHE A 690 -35.99 11.74 9.17
CA PHE A 690 -35.46 11.14 10.40
C PHE A 690 -35.13 9.67 10.15
N PHE A 691 -33.88 9.27 10.40
CA PHE A 691 -33.37 7.93 10.12
C PHE A 691 -32.82 7.25 11.37
N ASP A 692 -33.22 5.99 11.58
CA ASP A 692 -32.71 5.11 12.62
C ASP A 692 -31.44 4.42 12.15
N LEU A 693 -30.32 4.77 12.76
CA LEU A 693 -29.03 4.19 12.44
C LEU A 693 -28.97 2.69 12.76
N ASN A 694 -29.61 2.25 13.85
CA ASN A 694 -29.54 0.86 14.31
C ASN A 694 -30.34 -0.08 13.41
N ASN A 695 -31.30 0.45 12.66
CA ASN A 695 -32.07 -0.27 11.66
C ASN A 695 -31.58 0.05 10.23
N SER A 696 -30.27 -0.01 10.01
CA SER A 696 -29.63 0.22 8.70
C SER A 696 -30.02 1.55 8.03
N GLY A 697 -30.25 2.60 8.82
CA GLY A 697 -30.60 3.93 8.31
C GLY A 697 -32.05 4.07 7.83
N GLN A 698 -32.96 3.15 8.20
CA GLN A 698 -34.38 3.22 7.84
C GLN A 698 -35.08 4.46 8.41
N ALA A 699 -36.09 4.97 7.71
CA ALA A 699 -36.86 6.12 8.18
C ALA A 699 -37.68 5.77 9.44
N PHE A 700 -37.71 6.64 10.45
CA PHE A 700 -38.56 6.49 11.63
C PHE A 700 -40.07 6.56 11.28
N PHE A 701 -40.41 7.15 10.13
CA PHE A 701 -41.78 7.28 9.63
C PHE A 701 -41.89 6.71 8.21
N PRO A 702 -41.90 5.37 8.03
CA PRO A 702 -41.98 4.74 6.71
C PRO A 702 -43.34 4.99 6.03
N GLU A 703 -43.35 5.13 4.71
CA GLU A 703 -44.56 5.26 3.89
C GLU A 703 -45.01 3.89 3.36
N GLN A 704 -46.31 3.73 3.06
CA GLN A 704 -46.83 2.48 2.49
C GLN A 704 -46.23 2.24 1.09
N GLY A 705 -45.30 1.29 0.98
CA GLY A 705 -44.62 0.94 -0.28
C GLY A 705 -43.09 0.96 -0.22
N ASP A 706 -42.50 1.44 0.89
CA ASP A 706 -41.03 1.53 1.09
C ASP A 706 -40.30 0.16 1.12
N ALA A 707 -41.03 -0.97 1.12
CA ALA A 707 -40.48 -2.31 1.28
C ALA A 707 -40.62 -3.19 0.02
N SER A 708 -40.02 -2.79 -1.10
CA SER A 708 -39.88 -3.70 -2.25
C SER A 708 -38.80 -3.25 -3.23
N SER A 709 -37.64 -3.92 -3.17
CA SER A 709 -36.42 -3.71 -3.97
C SER A 709 -35.73 -2.35 -3.82
N VAL A 710 -34.49 -2.36 -3.30
CA VAL A 710 -33.62 -1.17 -3.26
C VAL A 710 -32.94 -1.04 -4.63
N PRO A 711 -33.35 -0.13 -5.53
CA PRO A 711 -32.61 0.13 -6.77
C PRO A 711 -31.17 0.55 -6.47
N LEU A 712 -30.23 0.23 -7.36
CA LEU A 712 -28.88 0.78 -7.29
C LEU A 712 -28.96 2.31 -7.41
N TRP A 713 -28.59 3.00 -6.33
CA TRP A 713 -28.51 4.46 -6.30
C TRP A 713 -27.46 4.95 -7.29
N LYS A 714 -27.66 6.15 -7.82
CA LYS A 714 -26.70 6.77 -8.73
C LYS A 714 -25.82 7.70 -7.92
N GLN A 715 -24.54 7.36 -7.82
CA GLN A 715 -23.55 8.23 -7.20
C GLN A 715 -23.46 9.57 -7.95
N PRO A 716 -23.75 10.71 -7.29
CA PRO A 716 -23.54 12.01 -7.88
C PRO A 716 -22.04 12.28 -8.04
N ASN A 717 -21.69 13.16 -8.97
CA ASN A 717 -20.30 13.57 -9.13
C ASN A 717 -19.88 14.45 -7.94
N ILE A 718 -18.99 13.93 -7.09
CA ILE A 718 -18.53 14.64 -5.90
C ILE A 718 -17.23 15.36 -6.22
N ALA A 719 -17.23 16.69 -6.15
CA ALA A 719 -16.01 17.46 -6.34
C ALA A 719 -15.21 17.56 -5.01
N PRO A 720 -13.87 17.60 -5.06
CA PRO A 720 -13.03 17.71 -3.85
C PRO A 720 -13.33 18.96 -3.02
N GLU A 721 -13.82 20.04 -3.65
CA GLU A 721 -14.17 21.30 -3.00
C GLU A 721 -15.55 21.27 -2.31
N MET A 722 -16.34 20.21 -2.50
CA MET A 722 -17.61 20.07 -1.80
C MET A 722 -17.37 19.86 -0.30
N VAL A 723 -18.20 20.51 0.53
CA VAL A 723 -18.13 20.39 1.99
C VAL A 723 -18.57 18.98 2.39
N ALA A 724 -17.61 18.18 2.86
CA ALA A 724 -17.86 16.85 3.38
C ALA A 724 -18.43 16.91 4.80
N SER A 725 -17.94 17.85 5.62
CA SER A 725 -18.34 17.92 7.02
C SER A 725 -18.32 19.32 7.61
N ILE A 726 -19.22 19.55 8.56
CA ILE A 726 -19.21 20.72 9.43
C ILE A 726 -19.03 20.25 10.86
N ILE A 727 -17.84 20.50 11.42
CA ILE A 727 -17.50 20.09 12.77
C ILE A 727 -17.59 21.32 13.68
N PHE A 728 -18.44 21.25 14.71
CA PHE A 728 -18.57 22.32 15.68
C PHE A 728 -17.43 22.29 16.71
N THR A 729 -16.69 23.40 16.83
CA THR A 729 -15.66 23.59 17.85
C THR A 729 -16.23 24.34 19.05
N SER A 730 -15.58 24.20 20.21
CA SER A 730 -16.03 24.71 21.51
C SER A 730 -16.40 26.20 21.47
N GLY A 731 -17.70 26.42 21.29
CA GLY A 731 -18.43 27.66 21.44
C GLY A 731 -19.78 27.26 22.02
N THR A 732 -20.30 28.05 22.95
CA THR A 732 -21.62 27.77 23.54
C THR A 732 -22.67 27.63 22.43
N ALA A 733 -23.73 26.85 22.66
CA ALA A 733 -24.84 26.72 21.71
C ALA A 733 -25.50 28.06 21.31
N ALA A 734 -25.20 29.15 22.03
CA ALA A 734 -25.60 30.51 21.69
C ALA A 734 -24.80 31.12 20.52
N ILE A 735 -23.56 30.69 20.29
CA ILE A 735 -22.69 31.16 19.17
C ILE A 735 -21.94 29.96 18.57
N PRO A 736 -22.63 29.09 17.82
CA PRO A 736 -22.03 27.89 17.27
C PRO A 736 -20.95 28.22 16.22
N ARG A 737 -19.80 27.54 16.30
CA ARG A 737 -18.66 27.70 15.38
C ARG A 737 -18.46 26.41 14.57
N GLY A 738 -19.18 26.30 13.46
CA GLY A 738 -19.07 25.14 12.57
C GLY A 738 -17.95 25.33 11.56
N VAL A 739 -16.88 24.54 11.67
CA VAL A 739 -15.75 24.54 10.72
C VAL A 739 -16.15 23.74 9.48
N GLN A 740 -16.10 24.37 8.29
CA GLN A 740 -16.45 23.74 7.02
C GLN A 740 -15.23 23.05 6.40
N LEU A 741 -15.24 21.71 6.40
CA LEU A 741 -14.19 20.86 5.84
C LEU A 741 -14.67 20.20 4.56
N THR A 742 -13.88 20.32 3.51
CA THR A 742 -14.14 19.70 2.20
C THR A 742 -13.60 18.28 2.13
N HIS A 743 -14.06 17.52 1.14
CA HIS A 743 -13.47 16.21 0.83
C HIS A 743 -11.95 16.30 0.61
N GLY A 744 -11.51 17.27 -0.19
CA GLY A 744 -10.10 17.52 -0.46
C GLY A 744 -9.29 17.90 0.78
N ASN A 745 -9.91 18.58 1.77
CA ASN A 745 -9.23 18.87 3.04
C ASN A 745 -8.88 17.59 3.80
N PHE A 746 -9.84 16.68 3.95
CA PHE A 746 -9.61 15.41 4.65
C PHE A 746 -8.59 14.54 3.93
N ILE A 747 -8.70 14.42 2.60
CA ILE A 747 -7.74 13.62 1.82
C ILE A 747 -6.34 14.21 1.88
N ALA A 748 -6.18 15.55 1.79
CA ALA A 748 -4.88 16.19 1.94
C ALA A 748 -4.26 15.95 3.33
N GLY A 749 -5.07 16.01 4.39
CA GLY A 749 -4.64 15.69 5.75
C GLY A 749 -4.20 14.23 5.88
N LEU A 750 -5.04 13.30 5.41
CA LEU A 750 -4.78 11.86 5.42
C LEU A 750 -3.48 11.50 4.69
N LEU A 751 -3.29 11.97 3.45
CA LEU A 751 -2.10 11.68 2.66
C LEU A 751 -0.82 12.17 3.35
N GLY A 752 -0.89 13.33 4.01
CA GLY A 752 0.23 13.82 4.84
C GLY A 752 0.54 12.90 6.02
N VAL A 753 -0.49 12.39 6.72
CA VAL A 753 -0.31 11.48 7.86
C VAL A 753 0.32 10.16 7.40
N VAL A 754 -0.18 9.55 6.32
CA VAL A 754 0.25 8.22 5.88
C VAL A 754 1.65 8.20 5.26
N GLU A 755 2.14 9.33 4.77
CA GLU A 755 3.54 9.47 4.37
C GLU A 755 4.50 9.38 5.58
N MET A 756 4.02 9.75 6.79
CA MET A 756 4.79 9.62 8.03
C MET A 756 4.52 8.31 8.78
N HIS A 757 3.28 7.84 8.78
CA HIS A 757 2.81 6.69 9.56
C HIS A 757 1.84 5.83 8.77
N GLN A 758 2.28 4.65 8.38
CA GLN A 758 1.47 3.75 7.57
C GLN A 758 0.72 2.73 8.43
N ALA A 759 -0.59 2.63 8.20
CA ALA A 759 -1.38 1.44 8.49
C ALA A 759 -1.30 0.47 7.30
N SER A 760 -1.47 -0.81 7.59
CA SER A 760 -1.51 -1.92 6.65
C SER A 760 -2.72 -2.82 6.94
N GLU A 761 -3.00 -3.76 6.05
CA GLU A 761 -4.10 -4.71 6.17
C GLU A 761 -3.93 -5.71 7.32
N THR A 762 -2.77 -5.68 7.97
CA THR A 762 -2.44 -6.50 9.14
C THR A 762 -2.71 -5.79 10.45
N ASP A 763 -3.00 -4.49 10.41
CA ASP A 763 -3.22 -3.68 11.60
C ASP A 763 -4.63 -3.82 12.16
N GLN A 764 -4.69 -3.75 13.49
CA GLN A 764 -5.91 -3.69 14.28
C GLN A 764 -5.92 -2.35 15.01
N ILE A 765 -6.85 -1.46 14.65
CA ILE A 765 -7.00 -0.13 15.22
C ILE A 765 -8.15 -0.17 16.23
N LEU A 766 -7.92 0.28 17.45
CA LEU A 766 -8.97 0.40 18.45
C LEU A 766 -9.48 1.85 18.53
N SER A 767 -10.75 2.04 18.18
CA SER A 767 -11.40 3.36 18.19
C SER A 767 -11.98 3.67 19.56
N VAL A 768 -11.27 4.51 20.32
CA VAL A 768 -11.63 4.90 21.70
C VAL A 768 -11.92 6.39 21.84
N LEU A 769 -11.52 7.19 20.86
CA LEU A 769 -11.79 8.62 20.82
C LEU A 769 -13.09 8.88 20.04
N PRO A 770 -13.79 10.01 20.27
CA PRO A 770 -15.08 10.20 19.63
C PRO A 770 -14.95 10.53 18.13
N LEU A 771 -15.71 9.82 17.28
CA LEU A 771 -15.69 9.99 15.82
C LEU A 771 -16.29 11.32 15.35
N TYR A 772 -17.11 11.98 16.19
CA TYR A 772 -17.61 13.32 15.90
C TYR A 772 -16.55 14.40 16.05
N HIS A 773 -15.39 14.07 16.63
CA HIS A 773 -14.20 14.91 16.58
C HIS A 773 -13.29 14.48 15.42
N GLY A 774 -12.68 15.46 14.76
CA GLY A 774 -11.90 15.19 13.56
C GLY A 774 -10.66 14.30 13.79
N LEU A 775 -10.11 14.24 15.03
CA LEU A 775 -8.86 13.52 15.31
C LEU A 775 -9.04 12.01 15.08
N GLU A 776 -10.05 11.41 15.70
CA GLU A 776 -10.35 9.99 15.50
C GLU A 776 -10.81 9.73 14.08
N PHE A 777 -11.67 10.60 13.55
CA PHE A 777 -12.18 10.49 12.19
C PHE A 777 -11.04 10.43 11.17
N SER A 778 -10.10 11.38 11.21
CA SER A 778 -9.05 11.48 10.20
C SER A 778 -7.87 10.55 10.49
N GLY A 779 -7.38 10.54 11.72
CA GLY A 779 -6.18 9.79 12.11
C GLY A 779 -6.43 8.33 12.44
N GLY A 780 -7.66 7.96 12.82
CA GLY A 780 -8.05 6.59 13.15
C GLY A 780 -8.79 5.94 11.99
N LEU A 781 -9.99 6.43 11.69
CA LEU A 781 -10.89 5.84 10.70
C LEU A 781 -10.35 5.94 9.26
N LEU A 782 -10.03 7.14 8.76
CA LEU A 782 -9.58 7.28 7.37
C LEU A 782 -8.23 6.58 7.12
N MET A 783 -7.32 6.63 8.09
CA MET A 783 -6.06 5.87 8.06
C MET A 783 -6.32 4.37 8.01
N SER A 784 -7.29 3.86 8.79
CA SER A 784 -7.68 2.45 8.75
C SER A 784 -8.18 2.03 7.38
N ILE A 785 -9.09 2.82 6.79
CA ILE A 785 -9.70 2.53 5.50
C ILE A 785 -8.63 2.50 4.41
N LEU A 786 -7.74 3.50 4.36
CA LEU A 786 -6.68 3.54 3.35
C LEU A 786 -5.74 2.33 3.46
N GLY A 787 -5.39 1.95 4.70
CA GLY A 787 -4.50 0.84 4.97
C GLY A 787 -5.14 -0.54 4.82
N GLY A 788 -6.46 -0.65 4.65
CA GLY A 788 -7.17 -1.93 4.68
C GLY A 788 -7.21 -2.59 6.07
N ALA A 789 -6.95 -1.82 7.14
CA ALA A 789 -6.89 -2.30 8.50
C ALA A 789 -8.31 -2.57 9.07
N THR A 790 -8.37 -3.34 10.16
CA THR A 790 -9.62 -3.55 10.91
C THR A 790 -9.75 -2.51 12.02
N THR A 791 -10.89 -1.82 12.09
CA THR A 791 -11.23 -0.94 13.22
C THR A 791 -12.18 -1.64 14.19
N THR A 792 -11.82 -1.64 15.47
CA THR A 792 -12.62 -2.17 16.58
C THR A 792 -13.28 -1.04 17.35
N TYR A 793 -14.58 -1.15 17.60
CA TYR A 793 -15.38 -0.23 18.42
C TYR A 793 -15.78 -0.87 19.75
N LEU A 794 -16.11 -0.04 20.74
CA LEU A 794 -16.55 -0.46 22.06
C LEU A 794 -17.90 0.17 22.39
N GLU A 795 -18.81 -0.59 23.00
CA GLU A 795 -20.08 -0.04 23.52
C GLU A 795 -19.84 0.90 24.71
N THR A 796 -18.83 0.60 25.52
CA THR A 796 -18.44 1.43 26.66
C THR A 796 -16.93 1.65 26.66
N VAL A 797 -16.51 2.90 26.65
CA VAL A 797 -15.09 3.27 26.70
C VAL A 797 -14.65 3.43 28.15
N ASN A 798 -14.07 2.37 28.71
CA ASN A 798 -13.40 2.44 30.01
C ASN A 798 -12.11 1.60 30.00
N SER A 799 -11.23 1.84 30.98
CA SER A 799 -9.90 1.22 30.97
C SER A 799 -9.89 -0.31 31.13
N ARG A 800 -10.99 -0.94 31.57
CA ARG A 800 -11.11 -2.41 31.56
C ARG A 800 -11.39 -2.89 30.14
N GLU A 801 -12.44 -2.37 29.52
CA GLU A 801 -12.88 -2.76 28.18
C GLU A 801 -11.80 -2.48 27.13
N ILE A 802 -11.06 -1.37 27.28
CA ILE A 802 -9.94 -1.06 26.39
C ILE A 802 -8.83 -2.12 26.47
N LEU A 803 -8.41 -2.51 27.68
CA LEU A 803 -7.37 -3.54 27.84
C LEU A 803 -7.86 -4.91 27.35
N GLU A 804 -9.11 -5.23 27.64
CA GLU A 804 -9.74 -6.46 27.17
C GLU A 804 -9.80 -6.51 25.65
N ALA A 805 -10.22 -5.42 25.00
CA ALA A 805 -10.26 -5.30 23.55
C ALA A 805 -8.87 -5.36 22.90
N ILE A 806 -7.86 -4.70 23.48
CA ILE A 806 -6.47 -4.80 23.00
C ILE A 806 -6.03 -6.27 22.99
N ARG A 807 -6.31 -6.99 24.08
CA ARG A 807 -5.95 -8.40 24.22
C ARG A 807 -6.73 -9.32 23.28
N THR A 808 -8.04 -9.14 23.15
CA THR A 808 -8.90 -10.05 22.36
C THR A 808 -8.77 -9.83 20.86
N THR A 809 -8.52 -8.60 20.43
CA THR A 809 -8.41 -8.25 19.00
C THR A 809 -6.97 -8.18 18.52
N GLY A 810 -5.99 -8.14 19.42
CA GLY A 810 -4.58 -7.97 19.08
C GLY A 810 -4.26 -6.58 18.55
N THR A 811 -4.87 -5.54 19.13
CA THR A 811 -4.71 -4.14 18.70
C THR A 811 -3.24 -3.77 18.50
N THR A 812 -2.92 -3.23 17.33
CA THR A 812 -1.57 -2.81 16.94
C THR A 812 -1.38 -1.30 16.98
N ILE A 813 -2.46 -0.53 16.75
CA ILE A 813 -2.44 0.93 16.71
C ILE A 813 -3.53 1.49 17.64
N LEU A 814 -3.15 2.46 18.47
CA LEU A 814 -4.08 3.17 19.35
C LEU A 814 -3.91 4.69 19.20
N LEU A 815 -4.99 5.38 18.82
CA LEU A 815 -5.08 6.84 18.93
C LEU A 815 -5.68 7.19 20.29
N SER A 816 -5.05 8.15 20.97
CA SER A 816 -5.45 8.48 22.34
C SER A 816 -5.15 9.94 22.71
N VAL A 817 -5.64 10.33 23.88
CA VAL A 817 -5.37 11.61 24.52
C VAL A 817 -4.56 11.40 25.81
N PRO A 818 -3.74 12.37 26.25
CA PRO A 818 -2.87 12.20 27.42
C PRO A 818 -3.56 11.65 28.67
N ARG A 819 -4.80 12.11 28.95
CA ARG A 819 -5.60 11.64 30.09
C ARG A 819 -5.88 10.15 30.04
N LEU A 820 -6.30 9.64 28.87
CA LEU A 820 -6.62 8.23 28.70
C LEU A 820 -5.35 7.37 28.78
N LEU A 821 -4.25 7.83 28.18
CA LEU A 821 -2.95 7.17 28.29
C LEU A 821 -2.48 7.07 29.74
N LYS A 822 -2.66 8.12 30.55
CA LYS A 822 -2.36 8.10 31.99
C LYS A 822 -3.18 7.05 32.74
N ILE A 823 -4.49 7.00 32.50
CA ILE A 823 -5.39 6.03 33.12
C ILE A 823 -4.97 4.59 32.78
N LEU A 824 -4.65 4.33 31.52
CA LEU A 824 -4.19 3.02 31.06
C LEU A 824 -2.84 2.66 31.69
N ALA A 825 -1.86 3.58 31.73
CA ALA A 825 -0.56 3.35 32.35
C ALA A 825 -0.67 2.99 33.83
N HIS A 826 -1.45 3.75 34.61
CA HIS A 826 -1.67 3.45 36.03
C HIS A 826 -2.36 2.09 36.23
N ARG A 827 -3.35 1.76 35.38
CA ARG A 827 -4.06 0.48 35.49
C ARG A 827 -3.14 -0.69 35.19
N VAL A 828 -2.34 -0.60 34.13
CA VAL A 828 -1.36 -1.63 33.75
C VAL A 828 -0.31 -1.83 34.84
N GLN A 829 0.21 -0.74 35.42
CA GLN A 829 1.14 -0.82 36.55
C GLN A 829 0.51 -1.45 37.79
N ARG A 830 -0.74 -1.08 38.12
CA ARG A 830 -1.45 -1.59 39.30
C ARG A 830 -1.81 -3.07 39.19
N LEU A 831 -2.14 -3.55 37.99
CA LEU A 831 -2.55 -4.93 37.73
C LEU A 831 -1.39 -5.84 37.29
N ASP A 832 -0.20 -5.28 37.11
CA ASP A 832 0.99 -5.95 36.57
C ASP A 832 0.71 -6.70 35.25
N CYS A 833 -0.08 -6.06 34.37
CA CYS A 833 -0.56 -6.67 33.12
C CYS A 833 0.09 -6.04 31.88
N SER A 834 1.38 -5.70 31.97
CA SER A 834 2.16 -5.09 30.88
C SER A 834 2.13 -5.90 29.58
N ALA A 835 2.01 -7.22 29.68
CA ALA A 835 1.86 -8.12 28.53
C ALA A 835 0.59 -7.88 27.71
N ASP A 836 -0.47 -7.31 28.30
CA ASP A 836 -1.73 -7.01 27.58
C ASP A 836 -1.53 -5.93 26.51
N LEU A 837 -0.47 -5.13 26.61
CA LEU A 837 -0.14 -4.09 25.63
C LEU A 837 0.90 -4.54 24.59
N ALA A 838 1.36 -5.79 24.62
CA ALA A 838 2.50 -6.26 23.83
C ALA A 838 2.29 -6.19 22.30
N THR A 839 1.03 -6.20 21.84
CA THR A 839 0.69 -6.10 20.41
C THR A 839 0.75 -4.66 19.89
N LEU A 840 0.71 -3.66 20.77
CA LEU A 840 0.75 -2.25 20.37
C LEU A 840 2.12 -1.89 19.80
N ARG A 841 2.16 -1.62 18.50
CA ARG A 841 3.37 -1.13 17.80
C ARG A 841 3.42 0.39 17.70
N LEU A 842 2.27 1.06 17.70
CA LEU A 842 2.15 2.52 17.59
C LEU A 842 1.04 3.05 18.49
N VAL A 843 1.38 4.09 19.26
CA VAL A 843 0.41 4.87 20.04
C VAL A 843 0.54 6.33 19.65
N PHE A 844 -0.55 6.97 19.27
CA PHE A 844 -0.60 8.40 18.99
C PHE A 844 -1.21 9.14 20.17
N SER A 845 -0.62 10.28 20.51
CA SER A 845 -1.20 11.23 21.47
C SER A 845 -1.45 12.57 20.79
N GLY A 846 -2.68 13.06 20.88
CA GLY A 846 -3.09 14.36 20.36
C GLY A 846 -4.12 15.03 21.26
N GLY A 847 -4.53 16.24 20.90
CA GLY A 847 -5.58 16.99 21.61
C GLY A 847 -5.16 17.62 22.95
N GLY A 848 -3.92 17.42 23.39
CA GLY A 848 -3.39 18.07 24.59
C GLY A 848 -1.91 17.73 24.83
N PRO A 849 -1.23 18.46 25.72
CA PRO A 849 0.19 18.25 26.01
C PRO A 849 0.41 16.90 26.73
N LEU A 850 1.38 16.12 26.25
CA LEU A 850 1.75 14.86 26.88
C LEU A 850 2.82 15.07 27.95
N SER A 851 2.64 14.47 29.13
CA SER A 851 3.65 14.57 30.19
C SER A 851 4.83 13.63 29.93
N SER A 852 6.02 14.04 30.34
CA SER A 852 7.23 13.22 30.31
C SER A 852 7.09 11.92 31.10
N GLU A 853 6.29 11.94 32.17
CA GLU A 853 5.97 10.77 32.98
C GLU A 853 5.21 9.69 32.19
N ILE A 854 4.17 10.08 31.45
CA ILE A 854 3.39 9.15 30.61
C ILE A 854 4.28 8.59 29.51
N CYS A 855 5.03 9.46 28.84
CA CYS A 855 6.04 9.07 27.86
C CYS A 855 7.03 8.01 28.40
N ALA A 856 7.59 8.26 29.58
CA ALA A 856 8.51 7.33 30.23
C ALA A 856 7.82 6.02 30.63
N ALA A 857 6.57 6.07 31.09
CA ALA A 857 5.81 4.88 31.46
C ALA A 857 5.61 3.93 30.28
N TYR A 858 5.20 4.42 29.11
CA TYR A 858 5.03 3.58 27.92
C TYR A 858 6.36 3.15 27.30
N GLN A 859 7.41 3.98 27.38
CA GLN A 859 8.74 3.56 26.95
C GLN A 859 9.31 2.41 27.79
N LYS A 860 9.07 2.39 29.10
CA LYS A 860 9.42 1.25 29.96
C LYS A 860 8.71 -0.04 29.53
N LEU A 861 7.54 0.09 28.91
CA LEU A 861 6.76 -1.01 28.34
C LEU A 861 7.19 -1.37 26.91
N GLY A 862 8.19 -0.69 26.35
CA GLY A 862 8.64 -0.90 24.96
C GLY A 862 7.73 -0.30 23.89
N ILE A 863 6.72 0.49 24.28
CA ILE A 863 5.71 1.04 23.38
C ILE A 863 6.10 2.46 22.96
N LYS A 864 6.07 2.72 21.65
CA LYS A 864 6.39 4.04 21.09
C LYS A 864 5.15 4.94 21.10
N ILE A 865 5.25 6.07 21.80
CA ILE A 865 4.25 7.14 21.71
C ILE A 865 4.75 8.22 20.74
N CYS A 866 3.89 8.60 19.79
CA CYS A 866 4.09 9.73 18.90
C CYS A 866 3.10 10.85 19.25
N GLU A 867 3.60 12.00 19.69
CA GLU A 867 2.75 13.19 19.87
C GLU A 867 2.48 13.85 18.51
N GLY A 868 1.27 14.38 18.32
CA GLY A 868 0.89 15.17 17.16
C GLY A 868 0.06 16.39 17.55
N TYR A 869 0.05 17.38 16.66
CA TYR A 869 -0.70 18.63 16.83
C TYR A 869 -1.51 18.95 15.60
N GLY A 870 -2.65 19.57 15.85
CA GLY A 870 -3.44 20.29 14.88
C GLY A 870 -4.73 20.76 15.52
N LEU A 871 -5.67 21.14 14.68
CA LEU A 871 -6.91 21.83 15.02
C LEU A 871 -7.95 21.52 13.95
N THR A 872 -9.23 21.55 14.30
CA THR A 872 -10.32 21.22 13.37
C THR A 872 -10.25 22.02 12.07
N GLU A 873 -9.83 23.28 12.15
CA GLU A 873 -9.63 24.23 11.05
C GLU A 873 -8.56 23.79 10.03
N ALA A 874 -7.79 22.75 10.33
CA ALA A 874 -6.71 22.22 9.49
C ALA A 874 -6.82 20.71 9.22
N ALA A 875 -8.02 20.13 9.25
CA ALA A 875 -8.28 18.72 8.98
C ALA A 875 -7.32 17.75 9.71
N PRO A 876 -7.59 17.50 10.99
CA PRO A 876 -7.08 18.17 12.17
C PRO A 876 -5.65 17.82 12.58
N ILE A 877 -4.85 17.24 11.68
CA ILE A 877 -3.47 16.87 11.98
C ILE A 877 -2.56 17.70 11.08
N VAL A 878 -1.64 18.44 11.70
CA VAL A 878 -0.70 19.35 11.04
C VAL A 878 0.74 18.90 11.26
N THR A 879 1.05 18.43 12.46
CA THR A 879 2.35 17.83 12.79
C THR A 879 2.17 16.50 13.50
N VAL A 880 3.14 15.62 13.31
CA VAL A 880 3.24 14.38 14.09
C VAL A 880 4.71 14.00 14.26
N ASN A 881 5.02 13.41 15.40
CA ASN A 881 6.33 12.83 15.62
C ASN A 881 6.55 11.66 14.65
N PRO A 882 7.65 11.61 13.89
CA PRO A 882 7.95 10.44 13.06
C PRO A 882 8.26 9.22 13.95
N ALA A 883 7.70 8.04 13.63
CA ALA A 883 7.76 6.84 14.48
C ALA A 883 9.18 6.35 14.82
N ASP A 884 10.14 6.70 13.99
CA ASP A 884 11.55 6.31 14.09
C ASP A 884 12.44 7.41 14.69
N ARG A 885 11.90 8.60 14.96
CA ARG A 885 12.56 9.70 15.68
C ARG A 885 11.58 10.55 16.50
N PRO A 886 10.79 9.97 17.42
CA PRO A 886 9.93 10.77 18.28
C PRO A 886 10.79 11.69 19.16
N ARG A 887 10.37 12.95 19.32
CA ARG A 887 11.04 13.93 20.17
C ARG A 887 10.10 14.34 21.30
N PHE A 888 10.50 14.05 22.53
CA PHE A 888 9.73 14.39 23.71
C PHE A 888 9.51 15.89 23.86
N GLY A 889 8.29 16.26 24.24
CA GLY A 889 7.88 17.65 24.43
C GLY A 889 7.69 18.41 23.12
N SER A 890 7.96 17.77 21.98
CA SER A 890 7.61 18.29 20.66
C SER A 890 6.39 17.54 20.14
N VAL A 891 5.53 18.28 19.43
CA VAL A 891 4.39 17.72 18.69
C VAL A 891 4.78 17.24 17.29
N GLY A 892 6.09 17.11 17.03
CA GLY A 892 6.65 16.52 15.82
C GLY A 892 6.91 17.51 14.69
N THR A 893 6.97 16.97 13.48
CA THR A 893 7.31 17.73 12.26
C THR A 893 6.08 17.95 11.39
N VAL A 894 6.07 19.03 10.61
CA VAL A 894 5.00 19.35 9.65
C VAL A 894 4.75 18.20 8.68
N LEU A 895 3.48 17.86 8.47
CA LEU A 895 3.07 16.85 7.51
C LEU A 895 3.42 17.27 6.06
N PRO A 896 3.79 16.32 5.20
CA PRO A 896 4.04 16.61 3.79
C PRO A 896 2.82 17.25 3.12
N GLY A 897 3.08 18.20 2.21
CA GLY A 897 2.03 18.99 1.55
C GLY A 897 1.46 20.15 2.37
N GLN A 898 1.88 20.29 3.63
CA GLN A 898 1.52 21.41 4.52
C GLN A 898 2.74 22.29 4.81
N GLU A 899 2.49 23.54 5.19
CA GLU A 899 3.49 24.52 5.56
C GLU A 899 3.17 25.12 6.93
N ILE A 900 4.22 25.33 7.73
CA ILE A 900 4.14 26.07 8.98
C ILE A 900 5.05 27.30 8.90
N HIS A 901 4.56 28.43 9.39
CA HIS A 901 5.36 29.62 9.62
C HIS A 901 5.18 30.12 11.05
N ILE A 902 6.26 30.51 11.71
CA ILE A 902 6.21 31.11 13.04
C ILE A 902 6.27 32.63 12.88
N ARG A 903 5.14 33.31 13.14
CA ARG A 903 5.09 34.77 13.16
C ARG A 903 5.60 35.27 14.51
N GLN A 904 6.91 35.51 14.57
CA GLN A 904 7.61 35.96 15.77
C GLN A 904 7.01 37.23 16.36
N PHE A 905 6.95 37.29 17.69
CA PHE A 905 6.71 38.53 18.42
C PHE A 905 8.00 39.36 18.49
N ALA A 906 7.89 40.69 18.57
CA ALA A 906 9.05 41.57 18.56
C ALA A 906 10.03 41.22 19.70
N GLY A 907 11.24 40.74 19.33
CA GLY A 907 12.29 40.38 20.28
C GLY A 907 12.19 39.00 20.94
N ALA A 908 11.28 38.12 20.47
CA ALA A 908 11.12 36.75 20.99
C ALA A 908 11.48 35.69 19.93
N ALA A 909 12.01 34.53 20.38
CA ALA A 909 12.31 33.40 19.51
C ALA A 909 11.06 32.61 19.09
N GLU A 910 10.01 32.69 19.90
CA GLU A 910 8.69 32.10 19.68
C GLU A 910 7.72 33.08 19.02
N GLY A 911 6.65 32.54 18.45
CA GLY A 911 5.64 33.33 17.76
C GLY A 911 4.35 32.56 17.53
N GLU A 912 3.37 33.22 16.92
CA GLU A 912 2.13 32.57 16.53
C GLU A 912 2.42 31.54 15.42
N ILE A 913 1.88 30.33 15.59
CA ILE A 913 1.96 29.26 14.61
C ILE A 913 0.94 29.56 13.51
N LEU A 914 1.43 29.65 12.28
CA LEU A 914 0.60 29.82 11.09
C LEU A 914 0.67 28.56 10.25
N VAL A 915 -0.47 28.11 9.72
CA VAL A 915 -0.56 26.90 8.89
C VAL A 915 -1.06 27.25 7.49
N ARG A 916 -0.52 26.59 6.47
CA ARG A 916 -1.02 26.70 5.09
C ARG A 916 -0.94 25.36 4.39
N GLY A 917 -1.99 24.97 3.69
CA GLY A 917 -2.02 23.72 2.94
C GLY A 917 -3.41 23.42 2.41
N ALA A 918 -3.52 22.36 1.62
CA ALA A 918 -4.81 21.90 1.09
C ALA A 918 -5.71 21.27 2.18
N ASN A 919 -5.18 21.02 3.36
CA ASN A 919 -5.91 20.55 4.55
C ASN A 919 -6.65 21.67 5.31
N VAL A 920 -6.39 22.94 5.00
CA VAL A 920 -7.00 24.08 5.70
C VAL A 920 -8.47 24.22 5.29
N ALA A 921 -9.33 24.32 6.30
CA ALA A 921 -10.78 24.46 6.16
C ALA A 921 -11.18 25.70 5.35
N MET A 922 -12.37 25.66 4.75
CA MET A 922 -12.92 26.81 4.03
C MET A 922 -13.17 28.01 4.94
N GLY A 923 -13.50 27.76 6.21
CA GLY A 923 -13.86 28.77 7.19
C GLY A 923 -14.97 28.31 8.12
N TYR A 924 -15.59 29.27 8.81
CA TYR A 924 -16.71 29.02 9.70
C TYR A 924 -18.06 29.31 9.03
N LEU A 925 -18.98 28.36 9.12
CA LEU A 925 -20.34 28.46 8.57
C LEU A 925 -21.03 29.73 9.06
N LYS A 926 -21.53 30.55 8.14
CA LYS A 926 -22.27 31.80 8.41
C LYS A 926 -21.50 32.78 9.32
N ARG A 927 -20.15 32.77 9.27
CA ARG A 927 -19.28 33.64 10.08
C ARG A 927 -18.09 34.17 9.25
N PRO A 928 -18.33 35.06 8.27
CA PRO A 928 -17.27 35.61 7.42
C PRO A 928 -16.24 36.45 8.20
N GLU A 929 -16.68 37.19 9.24
CA GLU A 929 -15.81 37.99 10.12
C GLU A 929 -14.73 37.13 10.81
N ILE A 930 -15.15 36.02 11.43
CA ILE A 930 -14.25 35.10 12.14
C ILE A 930 -13.37 34.36 11.12
N THR A 931 -13.94 34.00 9.96
CA THR A 931 -13.19 33.37 8.87
C THR A 931 -12.08 34.28 8.34
N ALA A 932 -12.35 35.58 8.15
CA ALA A 932 -11.35 36.55 7.70
C ALA A 932 -10.27 36.83 8.78
N ALA A 933 -10.64 36.79 10.06
CA ALA A 933 -9.66 36.90 11.15
C ALA A 933 -8.75 35.66 11.26
N MET A 934 -9.34 34.48 11.01
CA MET A 934 -8.65 33.19 10.96
C MET A 934 -7.71 33.09 9.76
N MET A 935 -8.15 33.52 8.58
CA MET A 935 -7.41 33.39 7.31
C MET A 935 -6.89 34.74 6.83
N ARG A 936 -5.58 34.97 6.96
CA ARG A 936 -4.91 36.22 6.52
C ARG A 936 -3.71 35.90 5.65
N ASP A 937 -3.58 36.60 4.52
CA ASP A 937 -2.48 36.41 3.55
C ASP A 937 -2.26 34.95 3.10
N GLY A 938 -3.34 34.15 3.07
CA GLY A 938 -3.32 32.73 2.73
C GLY A 938 -2.79 31.81 3.85
N TRP A 939 -2.69 32.30 5.08
CA TRP A 939 -2.31 31.55 6.27
C TRP A 939 -3.47 31.44 7.26
N LEU A 940 -3.65 30.24 7.80
CA LEU A 940 -4.45 29.97 8.99
C LEU A 940 -3.68 30.43 10.22
N HIS A 941 -4.22 31.42 10.92
CA HIS A 941 -3.76 31.84 12.23
C HIS A 941 -4.34 30.91 13.29
N THR A 942 -3.52 30.02 13.85
CA THR A 942 -4.00 28.98 14.79
C THR A 942 -4.34 29.55 16.15
N GLY A 943 -3.76 30.70 16.52
CA GLY A 943 -3.85 31.25 17.87
C GLY A 943 -3.01 30.48 18.91
N ASP A 944 -2.27 29.44 18.49
CA ASP A 944 -1.29 28.74 19.30
C ASP A 944 0.11 29.35 19.08
N ILE A 945 0.92 29.33 20.12
CA ILE A 945 2.26 29.90 20.15
C ILE A 945 3.25 28.77 20.23
N GLY A 946 4.33 28.90 19.47
CA GLY A 946 5.40 27.95 19.50
C GLY A 946 6.63 28.41 18.75
N TYR A 947 7.57 27.49 18.62
CA TYR A 947 8.75 27.67 17.79
C TYR A 947 9.09 26.37 17.08
N LEU A 948 9.73 26.52 15.92
CA LEU A 948 10.40 25.42 15.24
C LEU A 948 11.85 25.40 15.70
N ASP A 949 12.34 24.24 16.09
CA ASP A 949 13.77 24.05 16.28
C ASP A 949 14.50 23.99 14.92
N PRO A 950 15.84 24.02 14.89
CA PRO A 950 16.63 23.97 13.65
C PRO A 950 16.39 22.71 12.81
N GLU A 951 15.81 21.68 13.41
CA GLU A 951 15.55 20.40 12.78
C GLU A 951 14.10 20.23 12.31
N GLY A 952 13.28 21.28 12.43
CA GLY A 952 11.90 21.36 11.95
C GLY A 952 10.85 20.77 12.88
N TYR A 953 11.17 20.49 14.15
CA TYR A 953 10.20 20.02 15.13
C TYR A 953 9.52 21.20 15.81
N LEU A 954 8.21 21.10 15.95
CA LEU A 954 7.37 22.11 16.55
C LEU A 954 7.24 21.87 18.05
N PHE A 955 7.43 22.93 18.82
CA PHE A 955 7.17 22.99 20.25
C PHE A 955 6.07 24.01 20.50
N ILE A 956 5.01 23.60 21.19
CA ILE A 956 3.93 24.48 21.57
C ILE A 956 4.23 25.01 22.97
N THR A 957 4.23 26.34 23.12
CA THR A 957 4.53 27.02 24.39
C THR A 957 3.29 27.62 25.04
N GLY A 958 2.20 27.82 24.29
CA GLY A 958 0.92 28.23 24.85
C GLY A 958 -0.07 28.71 23.80
N ARG A 959 -1.08 29.47 24.25
CA ARG A 959 -2.08 30.12 23.38
C ARG A 959 -2.03 31.64 23.49
N CYS A 960 -2.18 32.32 22.36
CA CYS A 960 -2.20 33.79 22.26
C CYS A 960 -3.19 34.44 23.23
N LYS A 961 -4.36 33.82 23.45
CA LYS A 961 -5.41 34.36 24.33
C LYS A 961 -5.16 34.17 25.82
N ASN A 962 -4.23 33.28 26.18
CA ASN A 962 -3.93 32.92 27.57
C ASN A 962 -2.57 33.48 28.04
N MET A 963 -1.87 34.22 27.18
CA MET A 963 -0.55 34.78 27.47
C MET A 963 -0.66 35.84 28.59
N ILE A 964 0.05 35.61 29.68
CA ILE A 964 0.14 36.53 30.81
C ILE A 964 1.20 37.59 30.47
N VAL A 965 0.85 38.86 30.56
CA VAL A 965 1.82 39.95 30.38
C VAL A 965 2.19 40.53 31.74
N THR A 966 3.36 40.16 32.23
CA THR A 966 3.82 40.54 33.57
C THR A 966 4.13 42.04 33.70
N GLY A 967 4.24 42.51 34.95
CA GLY A 967 4.77 43.81 35.36
C GLY A 967 5.98 44.36 34.59
N ALA A 968 6.83 43.45 34.11
CA ALA A 968 8.08 43.74 33.41
C ALA A 968 7.96 43.68 31.88
N GLY A 969 6.74 43.56 31.33
CA GLY A 969 6.49 43.41 29.90
C GLY A 969 6.94 42.06 29.33
N LYS A 970 7.13 41.05 30.20
CA LYS A 970 7.44 39.68 29.77
C LYS A 970 6.15 38.91 29.53
N ASN A 971 6.07 38.30 28.35
CA ASN A 971 5.05 37.32 28.00
C ASN A 971 5.37 36.01 28.72
N VAL A 972 4.41 35.51 29.47
CA VAL A 972 4.52 34.29 30.27
C VAL A 972 3.33 33.42 29.96
N TYR A 973 3.58 32.15 29.65
CA TYR A 973 2.52 31.25 29.25
C TYR A 973 2.10 30.38 30.43
N PRO A 974 0.81 30.31 30.77
CA PRO A 974 0.32 29.49 31.86
C PRO A 974 0.77 28.04 31.78
N ASP A 975 0.70 27.43 30.60
CA ASP A 975 1.05 26.02 30.39
C ASP A 975 2.55 25.76 30.67
N GLU A 976 3.43 26.72 30.36
CA GLU A 976 4.86 26.67 30.68
C GLU A 976 5.07 26.70 32.20
N VAL A 977 4.40 27.63 32.90
CA VAL A 977 4.49 27.73 34.35
C VAL A 977 3.89 26.49 35.02
N GLU A 978 2.78 25.96 34.54
CA GLU A 978 2.19 24.70 35.03
C GLU A 978 3.18 23.54 34.90
N ALA A 979 3.92 23.46 33.79
CA ALA A 979 4.94 22.44 33.58
C ALA A 979 6.12 22.60 34.56
N LEU A 980 6.56 23.82 34.87
CA LEU A 980 7.64 24.09 35.82
C LEU A 980 7.27 23.70 37.27
N TYR A 981 5.98 23.74 37.60
CA TYR A 981 5.43 23.40 38.92
C TYR A 981 4.73 22.03 38.95
N ARG A 982 4.95 21.18 37.95
CA ARG A 982 4.27 19.88 37.81
C ARG A 982 4.53 18.90 38.96
N ASP A 983 5.69 18.99 39.61
CA ASP A 983 6.12 18.07 40.68
C ASP A 983 5.73 18.56 42.10
N LEU A 984 4.61 19.27 42.24
CA LEU A 984 4.06 19.62 43.55
C LEU A 984 3.47 18.36 44.22
N PRO A 985 3.85 18.04 45.47
CA PRO A 985 3.36 16.85 46.15
C PRO A 985 1.86 16.97 46.41
N HIS A 986 1.12 15.86 46.31
CA HIS A 986 -0.32 15.80 46.64
C HIS A 986 -1.23 16.67 45.76
N VAL A 987 -0.73 17.17 44.62
CA VAL A 987 -1.50 17.98 43.67
C VAL A 987 -1.92 17.13 42.47
N SER A 988 -3.22 17.03 42.25
CA SER A 988 -3.82 16.31 41.11
C SER A 988 -3.93 17.17 39.85
N GLU A 989 -4.15 18.48 40.03
CA GLU A 989 -4.33 19.46 38.97
C GLU A 989 -3.70 20.79 39.38
N LEU A 990 -3.06 21.49 38.44
CA LEU A 990 -2.56 22.86 38.63
C LEU A 990 -3.03 23.70 37.45
N GLY A 991 -3.76 24.78 37.73
CA GLY A 991 -4.14 25.79 36.74
C GLY A 991 -3.41 27.10 37.03
N VAL A 992 -2.70 27.64 36.06
CA VAL A 992 -2.04 28.95 36.13
C VAL A 992 -2.86 29.96 35.33
N LEU A 993 -2.91 31.19 35.84
CA LEU A 993 -3.58 32.31 35.19
C LEU A 993 -2.95 33.64 35.59
N GLY A 994 -3.09 34.64 34.72
CA GLY A 994 -2.76 36.02 35.01
C GLY A 994 -3.89 36.68 35.79
N VAL A 995 -3.55 37.42 36.84
CA VAL A 995 -4.51 38.22 37.60
C VAL A 995 -3.99 39.65 37.68
N TYR A 996 -4.79 40.60 37.21
CA TYR A 996 -4.44 42.01 37.31
C TYR A 996 -4.28 42.45 38.76
N SER A 997 -3.14 43.07 39.06
CA SER A 997 -2.84 43.61 40.39
C SER A 997 -2.80 45.12 40.35
N ALA A 998 -3.54 45.78 41.24
CA ALA A 998 -3.48 47.24 41.37
C ALA A 998 -2.11 47.75 41.88
N ARG A 999 -1.19 46.84 42.26
CA ARG A 999 0.11 47.17 42.87
C ARG A 999 1.26 47.22 41.86
N ILE A 1000 1.12 46.60 40.69
CA ILE A 1000 2.15 46.58 39.63
C ILE A 1000 1.53 46.79 38.24
N PRO A 1001 2.25 47.39 37.27
CA PRO A 1001 1.72 47.58 35.91
C PRO A 1001 1.74 46.28 35.10
N GLY A 1002 0.70 45.46 35.16
CA GLY A 1002 0.59 44.19 34.42
C GLY A 1002 -0.11 43.11 35.24
N GLU A 1003 0.04 41.86 34.83
CA GLU A 1003 -0.59 40.72 35.48
C GLU A 1003 0.36 40.01 36.47
N GLU A 1004 -0.17 39.62 37.62
CA GLU A 1004 0.47 38.72 38.58
C GLU A 1004 0.18 37.26 38.21
N ILE A 1005 1.15 36.37 38.41
CA ILE A 1005 1.01 34.95 38.09
C ILE A 1005 0.42 34.24 39.30
N HIS A 1006 -0.83 33.78 39.16
CA HIS A 1006 -1.50 32.98 40.16
C HIS A 1006 -1.54 31.50 39.73
N GLY A 1007 -1.38 30.60 40.70
CA GLY A 1007 -1.60 29.16 40.51
C GLY A 1007 -2.75 28.67 41.39
N VAL A 1008 -3.55 27.73 40.89
CA VAL A 1008 -4.62 27.04 41.61
C VAL A 1008 -4.30 25.55 41.60
N ALA A 1009 -3.85 25.04 42.74
CA ALA A 1009 -3.51 23.63 42.94
C ALA A 1009 -4.69 22.87 43.56
N VAL A 1010 -5.06 21.73 42.99
CA VAL A 1010 -6.12 20.85 43.50
C VAL A 1010 -5.52 19.66 44.23
N ILE A 1011 -5.90 19.45 45.49
CA ILE A 1011 -5.40 18.32 46.29
C ILE A 1011 -5.93 16.98 45.74
N GLU A 1012 -5.11 15.93 45.68
CA GLU A 1012 -5.53 14.57 45.29
C GLU A 1012 -6.68 14.04 46.16
N GLY A 1013 -7.73 13.51 45.52
CA GLY A 1013 -9.03 13.25 46.14
C GLY A 1013 -9.07 12.12 47.18
N GLY A 1014 -9.55 12.46 48.37
CA GLY A 1014 -9.96 11.58 49.47
C GLY A 1014 -10.77 12.36 50.51
N ALA A 1015 -11.46 11.69 51.43
CA ALA A 1015 -12.07 12.35 52.60
C ALA A 1015 -10.96 12.77 53.57
N ILE A 1016 -10.43 13.98 53.39
CA ILE A 1016 -9.32 14.51 54.19
C ILE A 1016 -9.90 15.18 55.45
N ASP A 1017 -9.41 14.79 56.62
CA ASP A 1017 -9.79 15.45 57.88
C ASP A 1017 -9.18 16.87 57.94
N ARG A 1018 -9.85 17.84 58.58
CA ARG A 1018 -9.42 19.27 58.56
C ARG A 1018 -7.99 19.49 59.07
N GLY A 1019 -7.49 18.60 59.93
CA GLY A 1019 -6.12 18.63 60.45
C GLY A 1019 -5.06 18.18 59.43
N GLU A 1020 -5.41 17.25 58.52
CA GLU A 1020 -4.52 16.75 57.47
C GLU A 1020 -4.47 17.71 56.28
N GLU A 1021 -5.57 18.38 55.96
CA GLU A 1021 -5.66 19.37 54.87
C GLU A 1021 -4.62 20.49 55.04
N LYS A 1022 -4.50 21.06 56.25
CA LYS A 1022 -3.53 22.12 56.53
C LYS A 1022 -2.07 21.66 56.38
N LYS A 1023 -1.78 20.42 56.78
CA LYS A 1023 -0.43 19.85 56.65
C LYS A 1023 -0.06 19.67 55.17
N LEU A 1024 -1.00 19.17 54.36
CA LEU A 1024 -0.82 19.03 52.91
C LEU A 1024 -0.66 20.40 52.24
N GLU A 1025 -1.46 21.40 52.63
CA GLU A 1025 -1.31 22.77 52.15
C GLU A 1025 0.09 23.33 52.43
N ASP A 1026 0.60 23.15 53.65
CA ASP A 1026 1.92 23.64 54.04
C ASP A 1026 3.04 22.95 53.24
N GLU A 1027 2.93 21.65 52.98
CA GLU A 1027 3.88 20.89 52.15
C GLU A 1027 3.85 21.34 50.67
N ILE A 1028 2.66 21.56 50.11
CA ILE A 1028 2.47 22.10 48.75
C ILE A 1028 3.09 23.51 48.64
N ARG A 1029 2.82 24.39 49.61
CA ARG A 1029 3.37 25.76 49.63
C ARG A 1029 4.89 25.75 49.78
N ALA A 1030 5.43 24.91 50.66
CA ALA A 1030 6.87 24.77 50.85
C ALA A 1030 7.58 24.32 49.57
N ARG A 1031 7.03 23.31 48.87
CA ARG A 1031 7.58 22.86 47.58
C ARG A 1031 7.46 23.94 46.51
N SER A 1032 6.31 24.60 46.40
CA SER A 1032 6.10 25.70 45.45
C SER A 1032 7.11 26.83 45.67
N HIS A 1033 7.40 27.19 46.92
CA HIS A 1033 8.45 28.16 47.24
C HIS A 1033 9.85 27.68 46.86
N GLN A 1034 10.16 26.39 47.05
CA GLN A 1034 11.44 25.82 46.64
C GLN A 1034 11.63 25.89 45.12
N VAL A 1035 10.61 25.51 44.35
CA VAL A 1035 10.60 25.61 42.88
C VAL A 1035 10.73 27.07 42.44
N SER A 1036 9.96 27.98 43.06
CA SER A 1036 10.03 29.41 42.73
C SER A 1036 11.43 30.01 42.89
N ARG A 1037 12.24 29.53 43.84
CA ARG A 1037 13.61 30.02 44.06
C ARG A 1037 14.58 29.65 42.95
N THR A 1038 14.32 28.57 42.20
CA THR A 1038 15.17 28.14 41.09
C THR A 1038 14.78 28.78 39.76
N LEU A 1039 13.64 29.47 39.70
CA LEU A 1039 13.09 30.06 38.48
C LEU A 1039 13.38 31.57 38.35
N PRO A 1040 13.46 32.10 37.12
CA PRO A 1040 13.43 33.54 36.86
C PRO A 1040 12.19 34.20 37.46
N THR A 1041 12.29 35.47 37.88
CA THR A 1041 11.22 36.18 38.59
C THR A 1041 9.88 36.22 37.85
N TYR A 1042 9.91 36.22 36.51
CA TYR A 1042 8.72 36.22 35.66
C TYR A 1042 8.13 34.81 35.43
N HIS A 1043 8.73 33.73 35.93
CA HIS A 1043 8.14 32.38 35.92
C HIS A 1043 7.71 31.92 37.32
N ARG A 1044 7.74 32.81 38.31
CA ARG A 1044 7.37 32.48 39.69
C ARG A 1044 5.87 32.64 39.90
N ILE A 1045 5.20 31.60 40.40
CA ILE A 1045 3.86 31.72 40.96
C ILE A 1045 3.94 32.64 42.18
N GLN A 1046 3.31 33.80 42.08
CA GLN A 1046 3.33 34.84 43.12
C GLN A 1046 2.27 34.57 44.20
N ARG A 1047 1.16 33.93 43.81
CA ARG A 1047 0.12 33.47 44.74
C ARG A 1047 -0.35 32.08 44.35
N LEU A 1048 -0.34 31.16 45.31
CA LEU A 1048 -0.85 29.80 45.16
C LEU A 1048 -2.14 29.65 45.97
N HIS A 1049 -3.23 29.33 45.27
CA HIS A 1049 -4.52 28.97 45.82
C HIS A 1049 -4.61 27.44 45.88
N ILE A 1050 -5.12 26.89 46.97
CA ILE A 1050 -5.24 25.44 47.14
C ILE A 1050 -6.72 25.09 47.28
N TRP A 1051 -7.20 24.21 46.41
CA TRP A 1051 -8.60 23.80 46.30
C TRP A 1051 -8.74 22.30 46.54
N THR A 1052 -9.91 21.90 47.02
CA THR A 1052 -10.30 20.49 47.24
C THR A 1052 -11.29 19.98 46.19
N ARG A 1053 -11.59 20.79 45.18
CA ARG A 1053 -12.47 20.47 44.06
C ARG A 1053 -11.74 20.60 42.72
N PRO A 1054 -12.15 19.86 41.68
CA PRO A 1054 -11.56 19.95 40.34
C PRO A 1054 -11.63 21.36 39.75
N LEU A 1055 -10.72 21.66 38.82
CA LEU A 1055 -10.75 22.92 38.07
C LEU A 1055 -11.95 22.96 37.10
N PRO A 1056 -12.53 24.14 36.84
CA PRO A 1056 -13.53 24.31 35.78
C PRO A 1056 -12.92 23.98 34.42
N ARG A 1057 -13.70 23.36 33.52
CA ARG A 1057 -13.23 22.86 32.22
C ARG A 1057 -14.18 23.22 31.09
N LEU A 1058 -13.60 23.39 29.90
CA LEU A 1058 -14.31 23.46 28.63
C LEU A 1058 -14.70 22.04 28.15
N ASP A 1059 -15.61 21.93 27.18
CA ASP A 1059 -16.10 20.64 26.66
C ASP A 1059 -14.99 19.73 26.10
N GLY A 1060 -13.90 20.33 25.59
CA GLY A 1060 -12.69 19.62 25.14
C GLY A 1060 -11.77 19.13 26.26
N GLY A 1061 -12.14 19.33 27.53
CA GLY A 1061 -11.37 18.92 28.69
C GLY A 1061 -10.24 19.86 29.11
N GLU A 1062 -10.03 20.99 28.40
CA GLU A 1062 -9.07 22.04 28.80
C GLU A 1062 -9.56 22.83 30.02
N VAL A 1063 -8.65 23.39 30.82
CA VAL A 1063 -9.01 24.25 31.97
C VAL A 1063 -9.66 25.54 31.47
N ASP A 1064 -10.86 25.84 31.96
CA ASP A 1064 -11.55 27.10 31.70
C ASP A 1064 -10.96 28.20 32.60
N ARG A 1065 -9.93 28.87 32.09
CA ARG A 1065 -9.22 29.92 32.83
C ARG A 1065 -10.05 31.20 33.02
N ALA A 1066 -11.07 31.42 32.19
CA ALA A 1066 -11.98 32.55 32.36
C ALA A 1066 -12.91 32.31 33.56
N ALA A 1067 -13.54 31.13 33.62
CA ALA A 1067 -14.32 30.73 34.79
C ALA A 1067 -13.47 30.68 36.07
N LEU A 1068 -12.22 30.21 35.96
CA LEU A 1068 -11.27 30.19 37.09
C LEU A 1068 -10.92 31.61 37.58
N LEU A 1069 -10.74 32.57 36.66
CA LEU A 1069 -10.47 33.96 36.97
C LEU A 1069 -11.68 34.62 37.67
N ASP A 1070 -12.88 34.42 37.14
CA ASP A 1070 -14.12 34.95 37.69
C ASP A 1070 -14.33 34.46 39.14
N GLU A 1071 -14.11 33.18 39.40
CA GLU A 1071 -14.23 32.60 40.75
C GLU A 1071 -13.18 33.14 41.74
N LEU A 1072 -11.95 33.41 41.29
CA LEU A 1072 -10.93 34.01 42.13
C LEU A 1072 -11.20 35.49 42.41
N GLN A 1073 -11.80 36.21 41.46
CA GLN A 1073 -12.21 37.61 41.64
C GLN A 1073 -13.42 37.73 42.57
N LEU A 1074 -14.38 36.79 42.49
CA LEU A 1074 -15.53 36.70 43.40
C LEU A 1074 -15.14 36.39 44.86
N LYS A 1075 -13.99 35.75 45.11
CA LYS A 1075 -13.45 35.52 46.48
C LYS A 1075 -12.69 36.72 47.05
N HIS A 1076 -12.39 37.72 46.24
CA HIS A 1076 -11.65 38.93 46.62
C HIS A 1076 -12.54 40.19 46.70
N GLN A 1077 -13.82 40.09 46.35
CA GLN A 1077 -14.90 40.98 46.80
C GLN A 1077 -15.48 40.47 48.12
#